data_AF-A0A946VSG8-F1
#
_entry.id   AF-A0A946VSG8-F1
#
_cell.length_a   1.000
_cell.length_b   1.000
_cell.length_c   1.000
_cell.angle_alpha   90.00
_cell.angle_beta   90.00
_cell.angle_gamma   90.00
#
_symmetry.space_group_name_H-M   'P 1'
#
loop_
_entity.id
_entity.type
_entity.pdbx_description
1 polymer ?
#
loop_
_entity_poly.entity_id
_entity_poly.type
_entity_poly.pdbx_seq_one_letter_code
_entity_poly.pdbx_strand_id
1 'polypeptide(L)'
;SAVYARFESFFSQLEDNLHYSDLLQAAATRGNADLHRLCYEYLPLTFSRRHGDPSRPWNKFAIELKNPDGSKLLNFQGNWRDIFQNWEALSFSIPNFVESIICKFVNATTADGNNPYRITKNGIDWEELDPTDPWSNIGYWGDHQIIYLLKFLEFSSHHHPGTLKELLNKDIFCYANVPYSIKSYADLLDDPRNTIDYDERREQLINQRVEQVGSDGRLLWSTNDTVLHVNLTEKLLATVLSKLTNFIPEGGIWLNTQRPEWNDANNALVGYGVSMVTLYYTRRFAQYMLDLLSTLDAAQIAVSTEIAGLFDAVQGTLEQHKNLLDGAINDRDRKRVVDQLGQAGSDFRQQLYAKEISGERTSMNVQVLTDFFTLSLAYIDHSIRANKRDDGLYHAYNLMHASDDSIQIKQLYEMLEGQVAVLSSGYLSAEESVQVLSALKQSSMYTERQRSYLLYPDRQLPRFVDKNIIPEARAKKSKLFQALLANGDHSLVERDAAGEYHFNGRFKNVDDAREVMQALKDSGYAELVAAEQGQVEDMFEDVFNHIAFTGRSGGMYAYEGLGSIYWHMVSKLLLAVQETYQRAVSTAADARTTGKLVEFYYDIRAGIGFNKTPEEYGAFPTDPYSHTPGFAGARQPGMTGQVKEEIITRLVELGVVVEQGRITFTPVLLRKSEFLARPAKLEYFDIDGRQQTLTLAQGQLGFTYCQVPVVYSIAKQTRITLTLADGKHVEIDGNAIDADTSMLIFDKKQAVARIDVALKPGLQ
;
A
#
# COMPACT_ATOMS: atom_id res chain seq x y z
N SER A 1 10.04 -32.17 -1.73
CA SER A 1 10.93 -31.09 -2.22
C SER A 1 12.32 -31.67 -2.43
N ALA A 2 12.95 -31.37 -3.58
CA ALA A 2 14.32 -31.78 -3.88
C ALA A 2 15.35 -31.18 -2.92
N VAL A 3 15.11 -29.96 -2.42
CA VAL A 3 15.96 -29.29 -1.44
C VAL A 3 15.96 -30.04 -0.11
N TYR A 4 14.78 -30.46 0.36
CA TYR A 4 14.69 -31.27 1.59
C TYR A 4 15.49 -32.57 1.49
N ALA A 5 15.34 -33.32 0.41
CA ALA A 5 16.09 -34.56 0.21
C ALA A 5 17.61 -34.33 0.17
N ARG A 6 18.07 -33.23 -0.45
CA ARG A 6 19.48 -32.84 -0.49
C ARG A 6 20.05 -32.46 0.89
N PHE A 7 19.23 -31.87 1.75
CA PHE A 7 19.63 -31.35 3.06
C PHE A 7 19.02 -32.11 4.24
N GLU A 8 18.61 -33.36 4.04
CA GLU A 8 18.01 -34.19 5.09
C GLU A 8 18.93 -34.30 6.32
N SER A 9 20.24 -34.46 6.10
CA SER A 9 21.24 -34.51 7.17
C SER A 9 21.40 -33.19 7.93
N PHE A 10 21.13 -32.05 7.29
CA PHE A 10 21.11 -30.75 7.96
C PHE A 10 19.92 -30.67 8.91
N PHE A 11 18.72 -31.02 8.42
CA PHE A 11 17.50 -30.95 9.23
C PHE A 11 17.49 -31.98 10.37
N SER A 12 18.03 -33.19 10.16
CA SER A 12 18.09 -34.22 11.21
C SER A 12 19.10 -33.93 12.32
N GLN A 13 20.00 -32.96 12.11
CA GLN A 13 20.94 -32.47 13.12
C GLN A 13 20.41 -31.27 13.91
N LEU A 14 19.28 -30.70 13.51
CA LEU A 14 18.64 -29.62 14.28
C LEU A 14 17.98 -30.18 15.54
N GLU A 15 17.98 -29.39 16.61
CA GLU A 15 17.25 -29.73 17.83
C GLU A 15 15.74 -29.69 17.59
N ASP A 16 14.99 -30.49 18.36
CA ASP A 16 13.51 -30.54 18.29
C ASP A 16 12.87 -29.15 18.53
N ASN A 17 13.53 -28.31 19.34
CA ASN A 17 13.21 -26.90 19.52
C ASN A 17 14.49 -26.11 19.40
N LEU A 18 14.49 -25.05 18.58
CA LEU A 18 15.65 -24.21 18.35
C LEU A 18 15.25 -22.74 18.28
N HIS A 19 16.20 -21.85 18.56
CA HIS A 19 15.98 -20.44 18.35
C HIS A 19 16.01 -20.10 16.86
N TYR A 20 15.15 -19.17 16.43
CA TYR A 20 15.04 -18.84 14.99
C TYR A 20 16.34 -18.25 14.42
N SER A 21 17.01 -17.39 15.19
CA SER A 21 18.31 -16.84 14.78
C SER A 21 19.39 -17.92 14.60
N ASP A 22 19.36 -18.99 15.41
CA ASP A 22 20.29 -20.12 15.27
C ASP A 22 20.01 -20.91 13.99
N LEU A 23 18.74 -21.07 13.59
CA LEU A 23 18.37 -21.69 12.30
C LEU A 23 18.95 -20.91 11.12
N LEU A 24 18.79 -19.58 11.11
CA LEU A 24 19.30 -18.72 10.04
C LEU A 24 20.83 -18.79 9.94
N GLN A 25 21.52 -18.72 11.09
CA GLN A 25 22.97 -18.86 11.14
C GLN A 25 23.41 -20.23 10.61
N ALA A 26 22.77 -21.31 11.06
CA ALA A 26 23.08 -22.67 10.62
C ALA A 26 22.88 -22.84 9.09
N ALA A 27 21.78 -22.32 8.54
CA ALA A 27 21.51 -22.35 7.10
C ALA A 27 22.55 -21.56 6.29
N ALA A 28 22.95 -20.37 6.78
CA ALA A 28 23.93 -19.52 6.11
C ALA A 28 25.30 -20.22 5.95
N THR A 29 25.73 -21.02 6.93
CA THR A 29 27.02 -21.76 6.85
C THR A 29 27.07 -22.83 5.76
N ARG A 30 25.92 -23.24 5.22
CA ARG A 30 25.86 -24.27 4.16
C ARG A 30 26.10 -23.71 2.77
N GLY A 31 26.09 -22.39 2.59
CA GLY A 31 26.38 -21.74 1.31
C GLY A 31 25.42 -22.11 0.18
N ASN A 32 24.16 -22.44 0.49
CA ASN A 32 23.15 -22.79 -0.50
C ASN A 32 22.00 -21.78 -0.47
N ALA A 33 21.72 -21.15 -1.62
CA ALA A 33 20.75 -20.08 -1.74
C ALA A 33 19.31 -20.55 -1.44
N ASP A 34 18.90 -21.72 -1.95
CA ASP A 34 17.57 -22.29 -1.69
C ASP A 34 17.33 -22.57 -0.20
N LEU A 35 18.27 -23.25 0.46
CA LEU A 35 18.16 -23.56 1.89
C LEU A 35 18.06 -22.26 2.70
N HIS A 36 18.91 -21.29 2.39
CA HIS A 36 18.95 -20.02 3.10
C HIS A 36 17.66 -19.20 2.89
N ARG A 37 17.16 -19.15 1.65
CA ARG A 37 15.86 -18.55 1.30
C ARG A 37 14.71 -19.19 2.06
N LEU A 38 14.61 -20.52 2.05
CA LEU A 38 13.52 -21.25 2.71
C LEU A 38 13.54 -21.07 4.23
N CYS A 39 14.73 -21.02 4.85
CA CYS A 39 14.86 -20.71 6.28
C CYS A 39 14.46 -19.25 6.59
N TYR A 40 14.80 -18.30 5.72
CA TYR A 40 14.35 -16.91 5.85
C TYR A 40 12.83 -16.78 5.68
N GLU A 41 12.22 -17.43 4.70
CA GLU A 41 10.77 -17.34 4.47
C GLU A 41 9.91 -18.04 5.53
N TYR A 42 10.53 -18.85 6.40
CA TYR A 42 9.80 -19.57 7.44
C TYR A 42 9.28 -18.62 8.52
N LEU A 43 7.95 -18.46 8.55
CA LEU A 43 7.22 -17.71 9.58
C LEU A 43 6.32 -18.67 10.37
N PRO A 44 6.65 -19.01 11.64
CA PRO A 44 5.89 -19.98 12.45
C PRO A 44 4.59 -19.38 13.04
N LEU A 45 3.78 -18.75 12.18
CA LEU A 45 2.55 -18.08 12.59
C LEU A 45 1.40 -19.07 12.82
N THR A 46 0.48 -18.67 13.69
CA THR A 46 -0.76 -19.38 14.00
C THR A 46 -1.89 -18.37 14.22
N PHE A 47 -3.10 -18.84 14.51
CA PHE A 47 -4.28 -18.05 14.89
C PHE A 47 -4.91 -17.16 13.80
N SER A 48 -4.19 -16.86 12.73
CA SER A 48 -4.71 -16.08 11.60
C SER A 48 -5.96 -16.73 10.98
N ARG A 49 -6.84 -15.89 10.45
CA ARG A 49 -8.05 -16.28 9.71
C ARG A 49 -8.45 -15.17 8.74
N ARG A 50 -9.18 -15.50 7.69
CA ARG A 50 -9.82 -14.50 6.82
C ARG A 50 -10.88 -13.72 7.61
N HIS A 51 -11.01 -12.43 7.32
CA HIS A 51 -11.86 -11.51 8.09
C HIS A 51 -13.32 -11.46 7.58
N GLY A 52 -13.89 -12.64 7.32
CA GLY A 52 -15.31 -12.79 6.99
C GLY A 52 -16.19 -12.79 8.24
N ASP A 53 -17.38 -12.20 8.11
CA ASP A 53 -18.42 -12.16 9.15
C ASP A 53 -19.76 -11.72 8.50
N PRO A 54 -20.91 -11.77 9.20
CA PRO A 54 -22.20 -11.38 8.62
C PRO A 54 -22.28 -9.94 8.06
N SER A 55 -21.42 -9.02 8.51
CA SER A 55 -21.30 -7.65 7.97
C SER A 55 -20.28 -7.51 6.84
N ARG A 56 -19.54 -8.58 6.53
CA ARG A 56 -18.63 -8.77 5.40
C ARG A 56 -18.94 -10.10 4.69
N PRO A 57 -20.20 -10.32 4.23
CA PRO A 57 -20.67 -11.63 3.80
C PRO A 57 -19.99 -12.15 2.52
N TRP A 58 -19.36 -11.27 1.73
CA TRP A 58 -18.56 -11.64 0.57
C TRP A 58 -17.23 -12.32 0.93
N ASN A 59 -16.75 -12.14 2.17
CA ASN A 59 -15.55 -12.81 2.65
C ASN A 59 -15.91 -14.12 3.35
N LYS A 60 -15.56 -15.26 2.74
CA LYS A 60 -15.61 -16.56 3.43
C LYS A 60 -14.51 -16.61 4.50
N PHE A 61 -14.84 -17.18 5.67
CA PHE A 61 -13.88 -17.39 6.75
C PHE A 61 -13.95 -18.80 7.31
N ALA A 62 -12.82 -19.26 7.81
CA ALA A 62 -12.67 -20.47 8.59
C ALA A 62 -11.67 -20.20 9.71
N ILE A 63 -11.93 -20.74 10.90
CA ILE A 63 -11.03 -20.61 12.07
C ILE A 63 -10.40 -21.96 12.33
N GLU A 64 -9.24 -22.18 11.73
CA GLU A 64 -8.48 -23.42 11.83
C GLU A 64 -7.29 -23.21 12.77
N LEU A 65 -7.42 -23.67 14.01
CA LEU A 65 -6.40 -23.45 15.06
C LEU A 65 -5.63 -24.71 15.43
N LYS A 66 -6.18 -25.87 15.08
CA LYS A 66 -5.67 -27.18 15.50
C LYS A 66 -5.62 -28.14 14.32
N ASN A 67 -4.60 -28.98 14.32
CA ASN A 67 -4.53 -30.17 13.47
C ASN A 67 -5.60 -31.19 13.90
N PRO A 68 -5.89 -32.22 13.08
CA PRO A 68 -6.83 -33.29 13.44
C PRO A 68 -6.51 -34.01 14.75
N ASP A 69 -5.23 -34.06 15.15
CA ASP A 69 -4.76 -34.66 16.42
C ASP A 69 -4.90 -33.71 17.63
N GLY A 70 -5.40 -32.48 17.44
CA GLY A 70 -5.58 -31.48 18.48
C GLY A 70 -4.37 -30.59 18.75
N SER A 71 -3.21 -30.85 18.13
CA SER A 71 -2.01 -30.00 18.22
C SER A 71 -2.20 -28.65 17.52
N LYS A 72 -1.39 -27.65 17.86
CA LYS A 72 -1.47 -26.29 17.29
C LYS A 72 -1.17 -26.32 15.79
N LEU A 73 -2.06 -25.74 14.98
CA LEU A 73 -1.82 -25.56 13.55
C LEU A 73 -0.97 -24.30 13.31
N LEU A 74 0.22 -24.49 12.75
CA LEU A 74 1.05 -23.39 12.23
C LEU A 74 0.67 -23.15 10.77
N ASN A 75 -0.19 -22.18 10.53
CA ASN A 75 -0.68 -21.83 9.21
C ASN A 75 -1.08 -20.35 9.13
N PHE A 76 -0.97 -19.79 7.93
CA PHE A 76 -1.48 -18.47 7.60
C PHE A 76 -1.88 -18.35 6.14
N GLN A 77 -2.88 -17.52 5.91
CA GLN A 77 -3.25 -17.01 4.59
C GLN A 77 -3.85 -15.61 4.72
N GLY A 78 -3.57 -14.75 3.77
CA GLY A 78 -4.14 -13.41 3.75
C GLY A 78 -3.93 -12.72 2.41
N ASN A 79 -4.86 -11.83 2.07
CA ASN A 79 -4.67 -10.96 0.92
C ASN A 79 -3.43 -10.10 1.18
N TRP A 80 -2.69 -9.79 0.12
CA TRP A 80 -1.37 -9.18 0.15
C TRP A 80 -1.30 -7.99 1.11
N ARG A 81 -2.12 -6.98 0.84
CA ARG A 81 -2.17 -5.75 1.63
C ARG A 81 -2.49 -6.02 3.10
N ASP A 82 -3.56 -6.77 3.36
CA ASP A 82 -4.06 -7.01 4.72
C ASP A 82 -2.97 -7.65 5.60
N ILE A 83 -2.34 -8.71 5.10
CA ILE A 83 -1.40 -9.50 5.89
C ILE A 83 -0.09 -8.74 6.14
N PHE A 84 0.46 -8.06 5.12
CA PHE A 84 1.68 -7.27 5.28
C PHE A 84 1.45 -6.05 6.17
N GLN A 85 0.28 -5.39 6.08
CA GLN A 85 -0.04 -4.32 7.03
C GLN A 85 -0.16 -4.81 8.48
N ASN A 86 -0.71 -6.00 8.70
CA ASN A 86 -0.73 -6.60 10.04
C ASN A 86 0.68 -6.97 10.53
N TRP A 87 1.51 -7.48 9.63
CA TRP A 87 2.88 -7.86 9.94
C TRP A 87 3.76 -6.66 10.30
N GLU A 88 3.51 -5.46 9.75
CA GLU A 88 4.20 -4.23 10.18
C GLU A 88 4.03 -3.98 11.68
N ALA A 89 2.80 -4.03 12.20
CA ALA A 89 2.54 -3.86 13.63
C ALA A 89 3.08 -5.05 14.45
N LEU A 90 3.02 -6.27 13.91
CA LEU A 90 3.56 -7.45 14.54
C LEU A 90 5.09 -7.37 14.72
N SER A 91 5.81 -6.79 13.76
CA SER A 91 7.27 -6.63 13.81
C SER A 91 7.75 -5.89 15.05
N PHE A 92 6.99 -4.91 15.56
CA PHE A 92 7.34 -4.22 16.82
C PHE A 92 7.39 -5.16 18.04
N SER A 93 6.71 -6.31 17.99
CA SER A 93 6.70 -7.31 19.06
C SER A 93 7.67 -8.47 18.83
N ILE A 94 8.13 -8.66 17.58
CA ILE A 94 9.05 -9.72 17.15
C ILE A 94 10.04 -9.20 16.08
N PRO A 95 10.93 -8.24 16.41
CA PRO A 95 11.73 -7.54 15.40
C PRO A 95 12.61 -8.47 14.54
N ASN A 96 13.12 -9.56 15.13
CA ASN A 96 14.02 -10.52 14.46
C ASN A 96 13.38 -11.33 13.32
N PHE A 97 12.09 -11.15 13.03
CA PHE A 97 11.41 -11.71 11.85
C PHE A 97 11.23 -10.69 10.71
N VAL A 98 11.69 -9.44 10.84
CA VAL A 98 11.45 -8.43 9.80
C VAL A 98 12.14 -8.78 8.48
N GLU A 99 13.38 -9.29 8.52
CA GLU A 99 14.07 -9.75 7.30
C GLU A 99 13.37 -10.95 6.66
N SER A 100 12.80 -11.83 7.46
CA SER A 100 11.95 -12.95 7.00
C SER A 100 10.71 -12.46 6.27
N ILE A 101 10.08 -11.41 6.79
CA ILE A 101 8.92 -10.75 6.17
C ILE A 101 9.35 -10.05 4.86
N ILE A 102 10.49 -9.36 4.84
CA ILE A 102 11.07 -8.76 3.63
C ILE A 102 11.33 -9.83 2.58
N CYS A 103 12.01 -10.92 2.94
CA CYS A 103 12.26 -12.07 2.07
C CYS A 103 10.94 -12.61 1.51
N LYS A 104 9.93 -12.85 2.36
CA LYS A 104 8.62 -13.34 1.92
C LYS A 104 7.95 -12.38 0.93
N PHE A 105 8.02 -11.08 1.17
CA PHE A 105 7.46 -10.04 0.30
C PHE A 105 8.17 -10.03 -1.06
N VAL A 106 9.49 -9.86 -1.07
CA VAL A 106 10.22 -9.67 -2.33
C VAL A 106 10.29 -10.97 -3.14
N ASN A 107 10.39 -12.15 -2.51
CA ASN A 107 10.37 -13.42 -3.24
C ASN A 107 9.01 -13.73 -3.87
N ALA A 108 7.92 -13.23 -3.27
CA ALA A 108 6.59 -13.30 -3.85
C ALA A 108 6.32 -12.19 -4.89
N THR A 109 7.26 -11.27 -5.12
CA THR A 109 7.15 -10.22 -6.14
C THR A 109 7.63 -10.75 -7.50
N THR A 110 6.87 -10.45 -8.56
CA THR A 110 7.13 -10.88 -9.95
C THR A 110 8.28 -10.08 -10.58
N ALA A 111 8.87 -10.59 -11.67
CA ALA A 111 9.98 -9.91 -12.36
C ALA A 111 9.56 -8.60 -13.04
N ASP A 112 8.27 -8.43 -13.34
CA ASP A 112 7.68 -7.18 -13.83
C ASP A 112 7.23 -6.22 -12.69
N GLY A 113 7.64 -6.51 -11.44
CA GLY A 113 7.51 -5.59 -10.30
C GLY A 113 6.12 -5.52 -9.68
N ASN A 114 5.33 -6.59 -9.78
CA ASN A 114 4.00 -6.75 -9.19
C ASN A 114 3.96 -7.95 -8.23
N ASN A 115 2.76 -8.40 -7.86
CA ASN A 115 2.60 -9.53 -6.95
C ASN A 115 1.23 -10.22 -7.10
N PRO A 116 1.13 -11.51 -6.72
CA PRO A 116 -0.14 -12.19 -6.58
C PRO A 116 -1.01 -11.55 -5.49
N TYR A 117 -2.32 -11.79 -5.53
CA TYR A 117 -3.26 -11.17 -4.58
C TYR A 117 -3.16 -11.74 -3.16
N ARG A 118 -2.62 -12.96 -2.98
CA ARG A 118 -2.62 -13.66 -1.69
C ARG A 118 -1.29 -14.34 -1.38
N ILE A 119 -0.93 -14.27 -0.10
CA ILE A 119 0.20 -14.97 0.51
C ILE A 119 -0.34 -16.09 1.41
N THR A 120 0.31 -17.25 1.36
CA THR A 120 0.04 -18.39 2.25
C THR A 120 1.34 -18.96 2.82
N LYS A 121 1.22 -19.84 3.82
CA LYS A 121 2.37 -20.64 4.30
C LYS A 121 3.04 -21.43 3.16
N ASN A 122 2.24 -21.93 2.21
CA ASN A 122 2.71 -22.75 1.10
C ASN A 122 3.23 -21.92 -0.09
N GLY A 123 3.26 -20.58 0.01
CA GLY A 123 3.76 -19.69 -1.03
C GLY A 123 2.74 -18.61 -1.39
N ILE A 124 2.20 -18.69 -2.59
CA ILE A 124 1.36 -17.67 -3.21
C ILE A 124 0.15 -18.30 -3.90
N ASP A 125 -0.96 -17.56 -3.93
CA ASP A 125 -2.12 -17.85 -4.78
C ASP A 125 -2.40 -16.62 -5.67
N TRP A 126 -2.70 -16.82 -6.95
CA TRP A 126 -3.15 -15.79 -7.88
C TRP A 126 -4.66 -15.94 -8.15
N GLU A 127 -5.28 -14.90 -8.71
CA GLU A 127 -6.68 -14.99 -9.17
C GLU A 127 -6.74 -15.69 -10.53
N GLU A 128 -7.77 -16.50 -10.74
CA GLU A 128 -8.04 -17.21 -12.00
C GLU A 128 -9.28 -16.61 -12.65
N LEU A 129 -9.40 -16.74 -13.97
CA LEU A 129 -10.61 -16.34 -14.68
C LEU A 129 -11.71 -17.40 -14.49
N ASP A 130 -12.93 -16.98 -14.15
CA ASP A 130 -14.11 -17.84 -14.19
C ASP A 130 -14.64 -17.90 -15.64
N PRO A 131 -14.57 -19.06 -16.32
CA PRO A 131 -15.02 -19.19 -17.71
C PRO A 131 -16.52 -18.96 -17.90
N THR A 132 -17.29 -18.97 -16.82
CA THR A 132 -18.75 -18.78 -16.83
C THR A 132 -19.16 -17.33 -16.54
N ASP A 133 -18.23 -16.49 -16.09
CA ASP A 133 -18.46 -15.06 -15.85
C ASP A 133 -17.66 -14.21 -16.84
N PRO A 134 -18.30 -13.61 -17.86
CA PRO A 134 -17.62 -12.76 -18.84
C PRO A 134 -17.03 -11.48 -18.22
N TRP A 135 -17.36 -11.15 -16.97
CA TRP A 135 -16.81 -10.02 -16.22
C TRP A 135 -15.70 -10.44 -15.24
N SER A 136 -15.39 -11.74 -15.18
CA SER A 136 -14.23 -12.22 -14.43
C SER A 136 -12.98 -11.58 -15.00
N ASN A 137 -12.17 -11.01 -14.11
CA ASN A 137 -10.94 -10.34 -14.48
C ASN A 137 -9.83 -10.71 -13.49
N ILE A 138 -8.60 -10.45 -13.90
CA ILE A 138 -7.38 -10.59 -13.11
C ILE A 138 -6.61 -9.27 -13.12
N GLY A 139 -5.59 -9.11 -12.29
CA GLY A 139 -4.67 -8.00 -12.43
C GLY A 139 -3.80 -7.76 -11.21
N TYR A 140 -3.17 -6.59 -11.17
CA TYR A 140 -2.25 -6.18 -10.12
C TYR A 140 -2.66 -4.84 -9.52
N TRP A 141 -2.81 -4.78 -8.19
CA TRP A 141 -3.15 -3.54 -7.52
C TRP A 141 -1.94 -2.61 -7.45
N GLY A 142 -2.12 -1.34 -7.85
CA GLY A 142 -1.02 -0.38 -7.98
C GLY A 142 -0.30 -0.05 -6.67
N ASP A 143 -1.00 -0.15 -5.53
CA ASP A 143 -0.47 0.20 -4.21
C ASP A 143 0.33 -0.91 -3.54
N HIS A 144 0.19 -2.17 -3.98
CA HIS A 144 0.65 -3.36 -3.26
C HIS A 144 2.17 -3.43 -3.00
N GLN A 145 2.98 -2.66 -3.72
CA GLN A 145 4.44 -2.78 -3.67
C GLN A 145 5.09 -1.76 -2.74
N ILE A 146 5.10 -0.50 -3.17
CA ILE A 146 6.03 0.52 -2.68
C ILE A 146 5.91 0.75 -1.17
N ILE A 147 4.76 1.21 -0.69
CA ILE A 147 4.64 1.68 0.70
C ILE A 147 4.72 0.53 1.69
N TYR A 148 4.15 -0.64 1.38
CA TYR A 148 4.15 -1.77 2.30
C TYR A 148 5.55 -2.39 2.45
N LEU A 149 6.30 -2.51 1.35
CA LEU A 149 7.70 -2.94 1.40
C LEU A 149 8.56 -1.93 2.18
N LEU A 150 8.38 -0.64 1.90
CA LEU A 150 9.17 0.42 2.52
C LEU A 150 9.10 0.38 4.05
N LYS A 151 7.91 0.16 4.61
CA LYS A 151 7.75 0.10 6.08
C LYS A 151 8.62 -0.98 6.72
N PHE A 152 8.83 -2.12 6.06
CA PHE A 152 9.71 -3.16 6.56
C PHE A 152 11.20 -2.82 6.38
N LEU A 153 11.57 -2.21 5.25
CA LEU A 153 12.95 -1.78 5.00
C LEU A 153 13.40 -0.72 6.01
N GLU A 154 12.56 0.28 6.26
CA GLU A 154 12.78 1.29 7.31
C GLU A 154 12.88 0.63 8.69
N PHE A 155 11.96 -0.30 9.01
CA PHE A 155 11.98 -1.02 10.28
C PHE A 155 13.29 -1.80 10.47
N SER A 156 13.72 -2.57 9.47
CA SER A 156 14.99 -3.32 9.48
C SER A 156 16.19 -2.39 9.65
N SER A 157 16.22 -1.25 8.95
CA SER A 157 17.31 -0.27 9.07
C SER A 157 17.44 0.30 10.48
N HIS A 158 16.31 0.53 11.14
CA HIS A 158 16.29 1.03 12.51
C HIS A 158 16.70 -0.04 13.53
N HIS A 159 16.24 -1.28 13.39
CA HIS A 159 16.47 -2.34 14.39
C HIS A 159 17.76 -3.12 14.17
N HIS A 160 18.14 -3.38 12.91
CA HIS A 160 19.27 -4.20 12.49
C HIS A 160 20.17 -3.42 11.51
N PRO A 161 20.81 -2.33 11.95
CA PRO A 161 21.64 -1.50 11.07
C PRO A 161 22.75 -2.33 10.41
N GLY A 162 22.82 -2.28 9.09
CA GLY A 162 23.80 -3.03 8.28
C GLY A 162 23.27 -4.30 7.63
N THR A 163 22.22 -4.93 8.16
CA THR A 163 21.69 -6.20 7.62
C THR A 163 21.22 -6.08 6.17
N LEU A 164 20.50 -5.00 5.83
CA LEU A 164 20.09 -4.77 4.44
C LEU A 164 21.28 -4.58 3.50
N LYS A 165 22.37 -3.94 3.94
CA LYS A 165 23.58 -3.75 3.11
C LYS A 165 24.17 -5.09 2.67
N GLU A 166 24.16 -6.08 3.55
CA GLU A 166 24.59 -7.44 3.22
C GLU A 166 23.64 -8.09 2.20
N LEU A 167 22.33 -7.94 2.39
CA LEU A 167 21.32 -8.53 1.51
C LEU A 167 21.29 -7.90 0.11
N LEU A 168 21.68 -6.64 -0.04
CA LEU A 168 21.77 -5.94 -1.33
C LEU A 168 22.70 -6.62 -2.34
N ASN A 169 23.69 -7.39 -1.89
CA ASN A 169 24.63 -8.11 -2.73
C ASN A 169 24.50 -9.64 -2.65
N LYS A 170 23.51 -10.16 -1.90
CA LYS A 170 23.39 -11.59 -1.63
C LYS A 170 22.34 -12.24 -2.53
N ASP A 171 22.78 -13.13 -3.42
CA ASP A 171 21.92 -13.83 -4.38
C ASP A 171 21.12 -14.97 -3.71
N ILE A 172 20.13 -14.61 -2.91
CA ILE A 172 19.24 -15.55 -2.17
C ILE A 172 17.76 -15.28 -2.43
N PHE A 173 17.44 -14.25 -3.22
CA PHE A 173 16.07 -13.87 -3.53
C PHE A 173 15.64 -14.46 -4.87
N CYS A 174 14.34 -14.59 -5.10
CA CYS A 174 13.79 -15.15 -6.33
C CYS A 174 12.61 -14.29 -6.83
N TYR A 175 12.04 -14.66 -7.98
CA TYR A 175 10.83 -14.03 -8.52
C TYR A 175 9.66 -15.01 -8.51
N ALA A 176 8.49 -14.54 -8.10
CA ALA A 176 7.25 -15.24 -8.31
C ALA A 176 6.94 -15.35 -9.81
N ASN A 177 6.46 -16.52 -10.23
CA ASN A 177 5.98 -16.79 -11.57
C ASN A 177 4.45 -16.82 -11.55
N VAL A 178 3.85 -15.69 -11.90
CA VAL A 178 2.39 -15.53 -11.99
C VAL A 178 2.00 -15.62 -13.47
N PRO A 179 0.94 -16.36 -13.84
CA PRO A 179 0.53 -16.57 -15.23
C PRO A 179 -0.18 -15.37 -15.85
N TYR A 180 0.30 -14.15 -15.58
CA TYR A 180 -0.25 -12.91 -16.15
C TYR A 180 0.78 -12.31 -17.12
N SER A 181 0.28 -11.83 -18.24
CA SER A 181 1.08 -11.15 -19.26
C SER A 181 0.52 -9.76 -19.52
N ILE A 182 1.25 -8.72 -19.13
CA ILE A 182 0.88 -7.33 -19.42
C ILE A 182 1.14 -7.06 -20.91
N LYS A 183 0.16 -6.51 -21.61
CA LYS A 183 0.22 -6.24 -23.05
C LYS A 183 1.27 -5.19 -23.43
N SER A 184 1.44 -5.01 -24.75
CA SER A 184 2.37 -4.03 -25.30
C SER A 184 1.95 -2.61 -24.93
N TYR A 185 2.90 -1.68 -24.87
CA TYR A 185 2.58 -0.27 -24.58
C TYR A 185 1.54 0.32 -25.53
N ALA A 186 1.58 -0.05 -26.81
CA ALA A 186 0.59 0.36 -27.79
C ALA A 186 -0.83 -0.13 -27.43
N ASP A 187 -0.96 -1.39 -27.02
CA ASP A 187 -2.25 -1.95 -26.58
C ASP A 187 -2.73 -1.30 -25.28
N LEU A 188 -1.81 -0.94 -24.37
CA LEU A 188 -2.16 -0.21 -23.13
C LEU A 188 -2.72 1.18 -23.45
N LEU A 189 -2.20 1.88 -24.45
CA LEU A 189 -2.71 3.18 -24.88
C LEU A 189 -4.04 3.06 -25.62
N ASP A 190 -4.22 2.01 -26.42
CA ASP A 190 -5.43 1.75 -27.20
C ASP A 190 -6.63 1.43 -26.30
N ASP A 191 -6.47 0.50 -25.37
CA ASP A 191 -7.48 0.18 -24.35
C ASP A 191 -6.85 -0.04 -22.97
N PRO A 192 -6.75 1.03 -22.14
CA PRO A 192 -6.10 0.93 -20.84
C PRO A 192 -6.90 0.15 -19.80
N ARG A 193 -8.10 -0.34 -20.14
CA ARG A 193 -8.92 -1.21 -19.28
C ARG A 193 -8.73 -2.70 -19.60
N ASN A 194 -8.10 -3.04 -20.74
CA ASN A 194 -7.88 -4.41 -21.20
C ASN A 194 -6.39 -4.65 -21.45
N THR A 195 -5.64 -4.81 -20.38
CA THR A 195 -4.18 -4.65 -20.37
C THR A 195 -3.40 -5.89 -19.94
N ILE A 196 -4.08 -6.91 -19.41
CA ILE A 196 -3.42 -8.11 -18.88
C ILE A 196 -4.16 -9.36 -19.36
N ASP A 197 -3.42 -10.24 -20.04
CA ASP A 197 -3.88 -11.55 -20.49
C ASP A 197 -3.49 -12.65 -19.48
N TYR A 198 -4.31 -13.70 -19.40
CA TYR A 198 -3.99 -14.93 -18.65
C TYR A 198 -3.20 -15.90 -19.54
N ASP A 199 -1.99 -16.28 -19.13
CA ASP A 199 -1.12 -17.20 -19.85
C ASP A 199 -1.31 -18.65 -19.37
N GLU A 200 -2.28 -19.34 -19.97
CA GLU A 200 -2.61 -20.74 -19.67
C GLU A 200 -1.42 -21.70 -19.87
N ARG A 201 -0.54 -21.42 -20.83
CA ARG A 201 0.65 -22.27 -21.07
C ARG A 201 1.63 -22.14 -19.91
N ARG A 202 1.85 -20.92 -19.43
CA ARG A 202 2.69 -20.68 -18.25
C ARG A 202 2.09 -21.30 -17.00
N GLU A 203 0.77 -21.20 -16.81
CA GLU A 203 0.08 -21.89 -15.71
C GLU A 203 0.32 -23.41 -15.75
N GLN A 204 0.12 -24.05 -16.91
CA GLN A 204 0.35 -25.48 -17.07
C GLN A 204 1.80 -25.87 -16.71
N LEU A 205 2.78 -25.08 -17.14
CA LEU A 205 4.19 -25.28 -16.78
C LEU A 205 4.41 -25.14 -15.27
N ILE A 206 3.84 -24.10 -14.64
CA ILE A 206 3.93 -23.90 -13.19
C ILE A 206 3.33 -25.10 -12.46
N ASN A 207 2.15 -25.57 -12.85
CA ASN A 207 1.48 -26.71 -12.24
C ASN A 207 2.32 -28.00 -12.36
N GLN A 208 2.89 -28.27 -13.54
CA GLN A 208 3.81 -29.40 -13.73
C GLN A 208 5.04 -29.29 -12.82
N ARG A 209 5.64 -28.11 -12.68
CA ARG A 209 6.77 -27.89 -11.77
C ARG A 209 6.36 -28.07 -10.30
N VAL A 210 5.17 -27.60 -9.92
CA VAL A 210 4.64 -27.76 -8.56
C VAL A 210 4.47 -29.24 -8.20
N GLU A 211 3.97 -30.07 -9.13
CA GLU A 211 3.90 -31.53 -8.93
C GLU A 211 5.29 -32.16 -8.74
N GLN A 212 6.30 -31.67 -9.45
CA GLN A 212 7.66 -32.23 -9.42
C GLN A 212 8.47 -31.80 -8.19
N VAL A 213 8.44 -30.52 -7.83
CA VAL A 213 9.37 -29.93 -6.85
C VAL A 213 8.69 -29.28 -5.64
N GLY A 214 7.37 -29.13 -5.67
CA GLY A 214 6.58 -28.45 -4.64
C GLY A 214 6.44 -26.94 -4.91
N SER A 215 6.24 -26.16 -3.85
CA SER A 215 5.90 -24.72 -3.96
C SER A 215 6.89 -23.88 -4.76
N ASP A 216 8.17 -24.23 -4.77
CA ASP A 216 9.22 -23.54 -5.56
C ASP A 216 8.98 -23.66 -7.08
N GLY A 217 8.10 -24.57 -7.54
CA GLY A 217 7.65 -24.61 -8.93
C GLY A 217 6.91 -23.35 -9.38
N ARG A 218 6.43 -22.53 -8.44
CA ARG A 218 5.81 -21.21 -8.69
C ARG A 218 6.81 -20.06 -8.80
N LEU A 219 8.12 -20.34 -8.83
CA LEU A 219 9.16 -19.34 -9.01
C LEU A 219 9.64 -19.30 -10.47
N LEU A 220 10.42 -18.28 -10.84
CA LEU A 220 11.18 -18.28 -12.09
C LEU A 220 12.40 -19.20 -11.98
N TRP A 221 12.75 -19.86 -13.09
CA TRP A 221 13.81 -20.85 -13.15
C TRP A 221 14.90 -20.37 -14.11
N SER A 222 16.15 -20.68 -13.78
CA SER A 222 17.27 -20.46 -14.68
C SER A 222 17.29 -21.49 -15.80
N THR A 223 18.11 -21.24 -16.81
CA THR A 223 18.39 -22.17 -17.92
C THR A 223 19.01 -23.51 -17.49
N ASN A 224 19.45 -23.62 -16.24
CA ASN A 224 20.01 -24.85 -15.64
C ASN A 224 18.97 -25.66 -14.85
N ASP A 225 17.67 -25.44 -15.06
CA ASP A 225 16.57 -26.12 -14.34
C ASP A 225 16.70 -26.02 -12.81
N THR A 226 17.03 -24.82 -12.31
CA THR A 226 17.03 -24.48 -10.88
C THR A 226 16.36 -23.14 -10.65
N VAL A 227 15.88 -22.87 -9.44
CA VAL A 227 15.32 -21.56 -9.09
C VAL A 227 16.33 -20.45 -9.41
N LEU A 228 15.86 -19.43 -10.13
CA LEU A 228 16.66 -18.24 -10.41
C LEU A 228 16.86 -17.44 -9.13
N HIS A 229 18.12 -17.20 -8.78
CA HIS A 229 18.50 -16.41 -7.62
C HIS A 229 19.09 -15.07 -8.02
N VAL A 230 18.68 -14.01 -7.32
CA VAL A 230 19.10 -12.62 -7.50
C VAL A 230 19.29 -11.96 -6.14
N ASN A 231 19.95 -10.80 -6.10
CA ASN A 231 20.11 -10.03 -4.87
C ASN A 231 18.98 -9.04 -4.60
N LEU A 232 18.96 -8.48 -3.39
CA LEU A 232 17.92 -7.53 -2.99
C LEU A 232 17.96 -6.24 -3.83
N THR A 233 19.14 -5.77 -4.27
CA THR A 233 19.23 -4.56 -5.12
C THR A 233 18.38 -4.71 -6.37
N GLU A 234 18.49 -5.86 -7.04
CA GLU A 234 17.69 -6.13 -8.22
C GLU A 234 16.19 -6.20 -7.92
N LYS A 235 15.79 -6.83 -6.82
CA LYS A 235 14.38 -6.89 -6.40
C LYS A 235 13.79 -5.50 -6.17
N LEU A 236 14.55 -4.60 -5.55
CA LEU A 236 14.13 -3.23 -5.30
C LEU A 236 14.11 -2.41 -6.60
N LEU A 237 15.07 -2.61 -7.51
CA LEU A 237 15.09 -1.98 -8.83
C LEU A 237 13.91 -2.42 -9.68
N ALA A 238 13.62 -3.72 -9.79
CA ALA A 238 12.46 -4.24 -10.53
C ALA A 238 11.15 -3.57 -10.06
N THR A 239 11.02 -3.41 -8.74
CA THR A 239 9.86 -2.76 -8.11
C THR A 239 9.73 -1.28 -8.50
N VAL A 240 10.82 -0.51 -8.41
CA VAL A 240 10.76 0.94 -8.71
C VAL A 240 10.70 1.21 -10.22
N LEU A 241 11.40 0.44 -11.05
CA LEU A 241 11.37 0.58 -12.52
C LEU A 241 9.98 0.26 -13.07
N SER A 242 9.28 -0.73 -12.50
CA SER A 242 7.89 -1.02 -12.83
C SER A 242 6.97 0.19 -12.59
N LYS A 243 7.22 1.00 -11.55
CA LYS A 243 6.47 2.25 -11.32
C LYS A 243 6.91 3.36 -12.26
N LEU A 244 8.21 3.53 -12.48
CA LEU A 244 8.74 4.60 -13.34
C LEU A 244 8.42 4.40 -14.83
N THR A 245 8.25 3.16 -15.30
CA THR A 245 7.75 2.89 -16.66
C THR A 245 6.27 3.29 -16.85
N ASN A 246 5.55 3.52 -15.75
CA ASN A 246 4.18 4.04 -15.71
C ASN A 246 4.10 5.48 -15.20
N PHE A 247 5.23 6.17 -15.04
CA PHE A 247 5.26 7.53 -14.54
C PHE A 247 4.83 8.53 -15.62
N ILE A 248 3.81 9.32 -15.31
CA ILE A 248 3.35 10.44 -16.12
C ILE A 248 3.79 11.72 -15.41
N PRO A 249 4.76 12.49 -15.95
CA PRO A 249 5.21 13.75 -15.36
C PRO A 249 4.02 14.66 -15.05
N GLU A 250 4.02 15.31 -13.88
CA GLU A 250 2.91 16.11 -13.31
C GLU A 250 1.55 15.37 -13.15
N GLY A 251 1.45 14.10 -13.53
CA GLY A 251 0.23 13.30 -13.46
C GLY A 251 0.21 12.27 -12.34
N GLY A 252 1.33 11.58 -12.07
CA GLY A 252 1.44 10.49 -11.10
C GLY A 252 1.86 9.16 -11.73
N ILE A 253 1.52 8.04 -11.10
CA ILE A 253 1.74 6.68 -11.64
C ILE A 253 0.45 6.17 -12.29
N TRP A 254 0.51 5.76 -13.54
CA TRP A 254 -0.65 5.31 -14.32
C TRP A 254 -1.28 4.02 -13.76
N LEU A 255 -2.62 4.00 -13.64
CA LEU A 255 -3.40 2.86 -13.13
C LEU A 255 -3.92 1.98 -14.27
N ASN A 256 -3.04 1.18 -14.86
CA ASN A 256 -3.32 0.41 -16.09
C ASN A 256 -3.21 -1.11 -15.92
N THR A 257 -3.37 -1.64 -14.70
CA THR A 257 -3.14 -3.06 -14.37
C THR A 257 -4.40 -3.81 -13.94
N GLN A 258 -5.57 -3.43 -14.47
CA GLN A 258 -6.89 -4.08 -14.28
C GLN A 258 -7.37 -4.22 -12.81
N ARG A 259 -6.68 -3.60 -11.85
CA ARG A 259 -7.05 -3.54 -10.44
C ARG A 259 -6.83 -2.14 -9.88
N PRO A 260 -7.66 -1.72 -8.91
CA PRO A 260 -7.51 -0.42 -8.27
C PRO A 260 -6.29 -0.40 -7.33
N GLU A 261 -6.22 0.65 -6.51
CA GLU A 261 -5.31 0.71 -5.37
C GLU A 261 -6.04 0.35 -4.06
N TRP A 262 -5.83 1.11 -2.97
CA TRP A 262 -6.43 0.83 -1.67
C TRP A 262 -7.96 0.96 -1.69
N ASN A 263 -8.50 2.01 -2.31
CA ASN A 263 -9.93 2.27 -2.36
C ASN A 263 -10.62 1.51 -3.51
N ASP A 264 -11.13 0.32 -3.23
CA ASP A 264 -11.85 -0.50 -4.21
C ASP A 264 -13.16 0.16 -4.71
N ALA A 265 -13.73 1.11 -3.95
CA ALA A 265 -14.92 1.83 -4.39
C ALA A 265 -14.64 2.84 -5.52
N ASN A 266 -13.36 3.19 -5.76
CA ASN A 266 -12.89 4.01 -6.87
C ASN A 266 -12.32 3.17 -8.04
N ASN A 267 -12.75 1.93 -8.19
CA ASN A 267 -12.22 1.00 -9.19
C ASN A 267 -12.41 1.41 -10.66
N ALA A 268 -13.35 2.31 -10.99
CA ALA A 268 -13.50 2.79 -12.36
C ALA A 268 -12.40 3.79 -12.78
N LEU A 269 -11.55 4.23 -11.84
CA LEU A 269 -10.31 4.94 -12.17
C LEU A 269 -9.31 4.05 -12.90
N VAL A 270 -9.40 2.72 -12.80
CA VAL A 270 -8.52 1.82 -13.55
C VAL A 270 -8.72 2.07 -15.05
N GLY A 271 -7.62 2.23 -15.76
CA GLY A 271 -7.56 2.67 -17.14
C GLY A 271 -7.03 4.11 -17.23
N TYR A 272 -7.89 5.10 -17.04
CA TYR A 272 -7.50 6.51 -17.24
C TYR A 272 -6.97 7.20 -16.00
N GLY A 273 -7.09 6.58 -14.83
CA GLY A 273 -6.65 7.12 -13.56
C GLY A 273 -5.13 7.13 -13.41
N VAL A 274 -4.63 8.13 -12.71
CA VAL A 274 -3.21 8.30 -12.42
C VAL A 274 -3.07 8.60 -10.93
N SER A 275 -2.25 7.82 -10.23
CA SER A 275 -2.10 7.88 -8.78
C SER A 275 -0.95 8.81 -8.39
N MET A 276 -1.31 9.97 -7.83
CA MET A 276 -0.36 10.78 -7.07
C MET A 276 -0.07 10.16 -5.70
N VAL A 277 -1.03 9.42 -5.12
CA VAL A 277 -0.86 8.65 -3.88
C VAL A 277 0.37 7.75 -3.95
N THR A 278 0.45 6.90 -4.98
CA THR A 278 1.59 6.01 -5.19
C THR A 278 2.86 6.79 -5.56
N LEU A 279 2.75 7.92 -6.26
CA LEU A 279 3.91 8.79 -6.53
C LEU A 279 4.51 9.38 -5.25
N TYR A 280 3.69 9.83 -4.30
CA TYR A 280 4.13 10.35 -3.00
C TYR A 280 4.89 9.29 -2.20
N TYR A 281 4.43 8.04 -2.20
CA TYR A 281 5.15 6.94 -1.55
C TYR A 281 6.38 6.49 -2.35
N THR A 282 6.34 6.58 -3.68
CA THR A 282 7.50 6.30 -4.56
C THR A 282 8.61 7.32 -4.31
N ARG A 283 8.26 8.58 -4.03
CA ARG A 283 9.21 9.60 -3.58
C ARG A 283 9.94 9.16 -2.31
N ARG A 284 9.21 8.75 -1.26
CA ARG A 284 9.79 8.29 0.01
C ARG A 284 10.68 7.06 -0.22
N PHE A 285 10.23 6.11 -1.04
CA PHE A 285 10.98 4.92 -1.40
C PHE A 285 12.26 5.24 -2.17
N ALA A 286 12.21 6.13 -3.17
CA ALA A 286 13.36 6.56 -3.95
C ALA A 286 14.41 7.28 -3.09
N GLN A 287 13.97 8.14 -2.16
CA GLN A 287 14.88 8.76 -1.18
C GLN A 287 15.52 7.70 -0.28
N TYR A 288 14.74 6.75 0.23
CA TYR A 288 15.25 5.67 1.05
C TYR A 288 16.27 4.79 0.28
N MET A 289 16.01 4.49 -0.99
CA MET A 289 16.96 3.76 -1.85
C MET A 289 18.25 4.54 -2.07
N LEU A 290 18.16 5.84 -2.32
CA LEU A 290 19.32 6.72 -2.44
C LEU A 290 20.16 6.66 -1.16
N ASP A 291 19.54 6.89 0.00
CA ASP A 291 20.23 6.88 1.29
C ASP A 291 20.87 5.52 1.58
N LEU A 292 20.14 4.42 1.35
CA LEU A 292 20.64 3.06 1.59
C LEU A 292 21.84 2.74 0.69
N LEU A 293 21.75 3.01 -0.62
CA LEU A 293 22.82 2.73 -1.58
C LEU A 293 24.05 3.62 -1.34
N SER A 294 23.87 4.88 -0.95
CA SER A 294 24.97 5.79 -0.61
C SER A 294 25.79 5.34 0.60
N THR A 295 25.28 4.40 1.39
CA THR A 295 25.99 3.85 2.55
C THR A 295 26.73 2.54 2.26
N LEU A 296 26.71 2.05 1.01
CA LEU A 296 27.44 0.85 0.61
C LEU A 296 28.92 1.13 0.40
N ASP A 297 29.76 0.23 0.94
CA ASP A 297 31.21 0.24 0.67
C ASP A 297 31.55 -0.34 -0.71
N ALA A 298 30.65 -1.14 -1.29
CA ALA A 298 30.82 -1.75 -2.60
C ALA A 298 30.72 -0.70 -3.72
N ALA A 299 31.71 -0.66 -4.61
CA ALA A 299 31.67 0.23 -5.78
C ALA A 299 30.72 -0.26 -6.88
N GLN A 300 30.41 -1.56 -6.90
CA GLN A 300 29.60 -2.20 -7.93
C GLN A 300 28.67 -3.27 -7.35
N ILE A 301 27.53 -3.47 -8.02
CA ILE A 301 26.54 -4.51 -7.71
C ILE A 301 26.13 -5.19 -9.01
N ALA A 302 26.07 -6.52 -9.01
CA ALA A 302 25.65 -7.29 -10.18
C ALA A 302 24.13 -7.50 -10.20
N VAL A 303 23.45 -7.13 -11.27
CA VAL A 303 22.01 -7.39 -11.51
C VAL A 303 21.81 -8.17 -12.80
N SER A 304 20.63 -8.75 -13.03
CA SER A 304 20.31 -9.40 -14.30
C SER A 304 20.48 -8.44 -15.47
N THR A 305 21.04 -8.90 -16.58
CA THR A 305 21.28 -8.07 -17.77
C THR A 305 20.00 -7.41 -18.29
N GLU A 306 18.86 -8.09 -18.19
CA GLU A 306 17.55 -7.58 -18.58
C GLU A 306 17.08 -6.42 -17.68
N ILE A 307 17.37 -6.48 -16.37
CA ILE A 307 17.06 -5.39 -15.42
C ILE A 307 17.99 -4.21 -15.65
N ALA A 308 19.28 -4.44 -15.89
CA ALA A 308 20.21 -3.38 -16.26
C ALA A 308 19.78 -2.67 -17.56
N GLY A 309 19.33 -3.42 -18.57
CA GLY A 309 18.81 -2.84 -19.82
C GLY A 309 17.56 -1.98 -19.62
N LEU A 310 16.61 -2.42 -18.79
CA LEU A 310 15.45 -1.61 -18.42
C LEU A 310 15.87 -0.34 -17.68
N PHE A 311 16.80 -0.46 -16.73
CA PHE A 311 17.35 0.66 -15.99
C PHE A 311 17.97 1.70 -16.92
N ASP A 312 18.85 1.27 -17.83
CA ASP A 312 19.54 2.16 -18.78
C ASP A 312 18.54 2.90 -19.68
N ALA A 313 17.47 2.22 -20.13
CA ALA A 313 16.44 2.83 -20.96
C ALA A 313 15.62 3.89 -20.20
N VAL A 314 15.25 3.61 -18.93
CA VAL A 314 14.54 4.57 -18.08
C VAL A 314 15.45 5.75 -17.73
N GLN A 315 16.70 5.49 -17.31
CA GLN A 315 17.68 6.54 -17.00
C GLN A 315 17.92 7.43 -18.23
N GLY A 316 18.19 6.84 -19.39
CA GLY A 316 18.45 7.58 -20.63
C GLY A 316 17.28 8.47 -21.02
N THR A 317 16.04 8.01 -20.82
CA THR A 317 14.82 8.81 -21.04
C THR A 317 14.76 10.02 -20.10
N LEU A 318 14.97 9.82 -18.79
CA LEU A 318 14.96 10.92 -17.82
C LEU A 318 16.11 11.91 -18.05
N GLU A 319 17.29 11.44 -18.45
CA GLU A 319 18.42 12.32 -18.77
C GLU A 319 18.15 13.14 -20.03
N GLN A 320 17.62 12.50 -21.08
CA GLN A 320 17.31 13.15 -22.36
C GLN A 320 16.37 14.35 -22.18
N HIS A 321 15.40 14.24 -21.29
CA HIS A 321 14.35 15.25 -21.09
C HIS A 321 14.52 16.09 -19.82
N LYS A 322 15.67 16.04 -19.15
CA LYS A 322 15.91 16.68 -17.85
C LYS A 322 15.65 18.19 -17.86
N ASN A 323 15.88 18.85 -19.00
CA ASN A 323 15.63 20.27 -19.19
C ASN A 323 14.14 20.66 -19.08
N LEU A 324 13.21 19.71 -19.21
CA LEU A 324 11.79 19.97 -19.01
C LEU A 324 11.45 20.34 -17.56
N LEU A 325 12.33 20.03 -16.60
CA LEU A 325 12.14 20.36 -15.18
C LEU A 325 12.30 21.87 -14.88
N ASP A 326 12.80 22.66 -15.84
CA ASP A 326 12.98 24.11 -15.70
C ASP A 326 11.65 24.89 -15.73
N GLY A 327 10.54 24.24 -16.10
CA GLY A 327 9.22 24.84 -16.17
C GLY A 327 8.08 23.82 -16.09
N ALA A 328 6.87 24.27 -16.43
CA ALA A 328 5.72 23.39 -16.59
C ALA A 328 5.89 22.51 -17.84
N ILE A 329 5.55 21.23 -17.74
CA ILE A 329 5.68 20.28 -18.83
C ILE A 329 4.39 20.33 -19.66
N ASN A 330 4.48 20.68 -20.94
CA ASN A 330 3.30 20.67 -21.81
C ASN A 330 2.90 19.23 -22.22
N ASP A 331 1.66 19.06 -22.67
CA ASP A 331 1.08 17.75 -22.97
C ASP A 331 1.82 16.95 -24.06
N ARG A 332 2.48 17.64 -25.01
CA ARG A 332 3.28 16.98 -26.06
C ARG A 332 4.58 16.43 -25.51
N ASP A 333 5.28 17.22 -24.71
CA ASP A 333 6.51 16.77 -24.06
C ASP A 333 6.23 15.69 -23.01
N ARG A 334 5.10 15.80 -22.30
CA ARG A 334 4.59 14.75 -21.41
C ARG A 334 4.42 13.44 -22.16
N LYS A 335 3.76 13.47 -23.33
CA LYS A 335 3.60 12.26 -24.16
C LYS A 335 4.93 11.68 -24.60
N ARG A 336 5.90 12.50 -25.02
CA ARG A 336 7.24 12.00 -25.44
C ARG A 336 7.93 11.23 -24.32
N VAL A 337 7.89 11.74 -23.09
CA VAL A 337 8.47 11.08 -21.92
C VAL A 337 7.73 9.77 -21.64
N VAL A 338 6.40 9.80 -21.59
CA VAL A 338 5.57 8.61 -21.30
C VAL A 338 5.73 7.53 -22.37
N ASP A 339 5.81 7.89 -23.66
CA ASP A 339 6.04 6.94 -24.75
C ASP A 339 7.37 6.20 -24.60
N GLN A 340 8.45 6.92 -24.27
CA GLN A 340 9.75 6.31 -24.08
C GLN A 340 9.81 5.41 -22.82
N LEU A 341 9.24 5.86 -21.70
CA LEU A 341 9.17 5.10 -20.45
C LEU A 341 8.28 3.84 -20.60
N GLY A 342 7.11 4.01 -21.21
CA GLY A 342 6.14 2.95 -21.45
C GLY A 342 6.68 1.90 -22.43
N GLN A 343 7.35 2.34 -23.50
CA GLN A 343 8.00 1.44 -24.45
C GLN A 343 9.16 0.66 -23.79
N ALA A 344 10.00 1.31 -22.99
CA ALA A 344 11.08 0.63 -22.25
C ALA A 344 10.52 -0.49 -21.35
N GLY A 345 9.43 -0.20 -20.62
CA GLY A 345 8.74 -1.21 -19.82
C GLY A 345 8.12 -2.33 -20.66
N SER A 346 7.54 -2.00 -21.82
CA SER A 346 6.96 -2.97 -22.76
C SER A 346 8.01 -3.91 -23.33
N ASP A 347 9.14 -3.38 -23.80
CA ASP A 347 10.22 -4.17 -24.39
C ASP A 347 10.80 -5.16 -23.37
N PHE A 348 11.04 -4.69 -22.14
CA PHE A 348 11.47 -5.55 -21.03
C PHE A 348 10.48 -6.69 -20.76
N ARG A 349 9.19 -6.39 -20.63
CA ARG A 349 8.16 -7.40 -20.34
C ARG A 349 8.00 -8.40 -21.48
N GLN A 350 8.00 -7.95 -22.73
CA GLN A 350 7.90 -8.85 -23.88
C GLN A 350 9.10 -9.80 -23.96
N GLN A 351 10.31 -9.30 -23.68
CA GLN A 351 11.49 -10.17 -23.56
C GLN A 351 11.35 -11.17 -22.41
N LEU A 352 10.94 -10.70 -21.23
CA LEU A 352 10.71 -11.54 -20.05
C LEU A 352 9.69 -12.64 -20.33
N TYR A 353 8.56 -12.33 -20.97
CA TYR A 353 7.51 -13.33 -21.24
C TYR A 353 7.90 -14.31 -22.35
N ALA A 354 8.75 -13.90 -23.29
CA ALA A 354 9.20 -14.75 -24.38
C ALA A 354 10.38 -15.67 -24.00
N LYS A 355 11.28 -15.21 -23.13
CA LYS A 355 12.57 -15.87 -22.87
C LYS A 355 12.94 -16.04 -21.40
N GLU A 356 12.10 -15.57 -20.47
CA GLU A 356 12.42 -15.42 -19.05
C GLU A 356 13.71 -14.57 -18.83
N ILE A 357 14.23 -14.55 -17.60
CA ILE A 357 15.54 -13.93 -17.30
C ILE A 357 16.63 -14.94 -17.63
N SER A 358 17.63 -14.54 -18.42
CA SER A 358 18.69 -15.43 -18.91
C SER A 358 19.59 -16.03 -17.82
N GLY A 359 19.71 -15.33 -16.68
CA GLY A 359 20.67 -15.62 -15.63
C GLY A 359 22.03 -14.94 -15.83
N GLU A 360 22.23 -14.23 -16.93
CA GLU A 360 23.41 -13.38 -17.13
C GLU A 360 23.36 -12.16 -16.21
N ARG A 361 24.52 -11.76 -15.68
CA ARG A 361 24.65 -10.67 -14.72
C ARG A 361 25.48 -9.52 -15.31
N THR A 362 24.99 -8.30 -15.15
CA THR A 362 25.67 -7.05 -15.49
C THR A 362 26.09 -6.32 -14.21
N SER A 363 27.36 -5.91 -14.13
CA SER A 363 27.89 -5.15 -12.99
C SER A 363 27.60 -3.66 -13.16
N MET A 364 26.82 -3.08 -12.25
CA MET A 364 26.45 -1.67 -12.23
C MET A 364 27.22 -0.90 -11.17
N ASN A 365 27.65 0.32 -11.49
CA ASN A 365 28.31 1.20 -10.52
C ASN A 365 27.27 1.77 -9.54
N VAL A 366 27.55 1.71 -8.24
CA VAL A 366 26.66 2.27 -7.20
C VAL A 366 26.43 3.76 -7.40
N GLN A 367 27.44 4.51 -7.87
CA GLN A 367 27.29 5.93 -8.20
C GLN A 367 26.20 6.16 -9.26
N VAL A 368 26.19 5.35 -10.32
CA VAL A 368 25.17 5.43 -11.38
C VAL A 368 23.77 5.15 -10.81
N LEU A 369 23.62 4.18 -9.91
CA LEU A 369 22.35 3.92 -9.23
C LEU A 369 21.91 5.13 -8.39
N THR A 370 22.82 5.74 -7.63
CA THR A 370 22.50 6.92 -6.80
C THR A 370 22.20 8.16 -7.64
N ASP A 371 22.89 8.35 -8.76
CA ASP A 371 22.62 9.44 -9.71
C ASP A 371 21.23 9.28 -10.35
N PHE A 372 20.86 8.05 -10.70
CA PHE A 372 19.53 7.71 -11.20
C PHE A 372 18.42 8.05 -10.18
N PHE A 373 18.58 7.65 -8.91
CA PHE A 373 17.59 7.99 -7.89
C PHE A 373 17.52 9.50 -7.62
N THR A 374 18.65 10.20 -7.67
CA THR A 374 18.70 11.67 -7.57
C THR A 374 17.90 12.33 -8.70
N LEU A 375 18.07 11.88 -9.95
CA LEU A 375 17.32 12.41 -11.09
C LEU A 375 15.83 12.03 -11.02
N SER A 376 15.52 10.79 -10.64
CA SER A 376 14.15 10.33 -10.46
C SER A 376 13.41 11.17 -9.40
N LEU A 377 14.07 11.46 -8.27
CA LEU A 377 13.54 12.36 -7.24
C LEU A 377 13.27 13.76 -7.79
N ALA A 378 14.13 14.30 -8.67
CA ALA A 378 13.89 15.62 -9.27
C ALA A 378 12.60 15.68 -10.09
N TYR A 379 12.31 14.63 -10.89
CA TYR A 379 11.06 14.49 -11.64
C TYR A 379 9.85 14.29 -10.74
N ILE A 380 9.98 13.43 -9.73
CA ILE A 380 8.91 13.15 -8.77
C ILE A 380 8.57 14.42 -7.98
N ASP A 381 9.57 15.09 -7.40
CA ASP A 381 9.40 16.32 -6.62
C ASP A 381 8.80 17.44 -7.48
N HIS A 382 9.19 17.55 -8.76
CA HIS A 382 8.55 18.47 -9.72
C HIS A 382 7.05 18.16 -9.88
N SER A 383 6.71 16.89 -10.06
CA SER A 383 5.32 16.44 -10.20
C SER A 383 4.51 16.67 -8.92
N ILE A 384 5.12 16.50 -7.74
CA ILE A 384 4.48 16.82 -6.44
C ILE A 384 4.16 18.32 -6.37
N ARG A 385 5.10 19.20 -6.73
CA ARG A 385 4.86 20.65 -6.75
C ARG A 385 3.70 21.04 -7.68
N ALA A 386 3.63 20.43 -8.87
CA ALA A 386 2.58 20.65 -9.84
C ALA A 386 1.18 20.15 -9.38
N ASN A 387 1.10 19.37 -8.30
CA ASN A 387 -0.14 18.78 -7.79
C ASN A 387 -0.64 19.40 -6.47
N LYS A 388 -0.07 20.53 -6.04
CA LYS A 388 -0.64 21.34 -4.97
C LYS A 388 -1.85 22.11 -5.51
N ARG A 389 -2.97 22.03 -4.80
CA ARG A 389 -4.22 22.74 -5.08
C ARG A 389 -4.19 24.16 -4.54
N ASP A 390 -5.07 25.01 -5.08
CA ASP A 390 -5.26 26.39 -4.63
C ASP A 390 -5.75 26.49 -3.17
N ASP A 391 -6.48 25.47 -2.69
CA ASP A 391 -6.94 25.37 -1.29
C ASP A 391 -5.85 24.91 -0.31
N GLY A 392 -4.65 24.59 -0.81
CA GLY A 392 -3.51 24.13 -0.02
C GLY A 392 -3.45 22.61 0.20
N LEU A 393 -4.43 21.85 -0.29
CA LEU A 393 -4.37 20.37 -0.33
C LEU A 393 -3.57 19.87 -1.53
N TYR A 394 -3.41 18.57 -1.64
CA TYR A 394 -2.74 17.91 -2.77
C TYR A 394 -3.67 16.95 -3.50
N HIS A 395 -3.51 16.84 -4.82
CA HIS A 395 -4.27 15.88 -5.62
C HIS A 395 -3.89 14.44 -5.23
N ALA A 396 -4.90 13.56 -5.16
CA ALA A 396 -4.72 12.14 -4.84
C ALA A 396 -4.68 11.29 -6.12
N TYR A 397 -5.69 11.48 -6.96
CA TYR A 397 -5.86 10.80 -8.23
C TYR A 397 -6.22 11.81 -9.30
N ASN A 398 -5.60 11.64 -10.47
CA ASN A 398 -5.82 12.44 -11.66
C ASN A 398 -6.39 11.54 -12.76
N LEU A 399 -6.85 12.14 -13.84
CA LEU A 399 -7.19 11.43 -15.07
C LEU A 399 -6.20 11.83 -16.16
N MET A 400 -5.84 10.89 -17.01
CA MET A 400 -5.06 11.13 -18.22
C MET A 400 -5.91 10.87 -19.47
N HIS A 401 -5.70 11.67 -20.50
CA HIS A 401 -6.28 11.45 -21.83
C HIS A 401 -5.17 11.54 -22.88
N ALA A 402 -4.91 10.43 -23.58
CA ALA A 402 -3.92 10.37 -24.66
C ALA A 402 -4.58 10.69 -26.01
N SER A 403 -3.89 11.49 -26.82
CA SER A 403 -4.05 11.55 -28.27
C SER A 403 -2.78 11.02 -28.95
N ASP A 404 -2.75 11.02 -30.28
CA ASP A 404 -1.56 10.65 -31.06
C ASP A 404 -0.31 11.48 -30.73
N ASP A 405 -0.47 12.73 -30.28
CA ASP A 405 0.64 13.67 -30.05
C ASP A 405 0.66 14.34 -28.66
N SER A 406 -0.34 14.11 -27.79
CA SER A 406 -0.40 14.71 -26.46
C SER A 406 -0.96 13.79 -25.37
N ILE A 407 -0.58 14.02 -24.10
CA ILE A 407 -1.23 13.46 -22.91
C ILE A 407 -1.68 14.61 -22.01
N GLN A 408 -2.99 14.77 -21.88
CA GLN A 408 -3.62 15.78 -21.02
C GLN A 408 -3.88 15.22 -19.63
N ILE A 409 -3.76 16.07 -18.60
CA ILE A 409 -4.08 15.73 -17.21
C ILE A 409 -5.31 16.50 -16.76
N LYS A 410 -6.31 15.79 -16.22
CA LYS A 410 -7.51 16.37 -15.62
C LYS A 410 -7.57 16.03 -14.13
N GLN A 411 -7.77 17.05 -13.32
CA GLN A 411 -7.78 16.93 -11.87
C GLN A 411 -9.12 16.45 -11.33
N LEU A 412 -9.11 15.67 -10.24
CA LEU A 412 -10.31 15.25 -9.50
C LEU A 412 -10.51 16.07 -8.22
N TYR A 413 -11.66 15.86 -7.58
CA TYR A 413 -12.02 16.45 -6.28
C TYR A 413 -11.04 16.04 -5.17
N GLU A 414 -11.01 16.79 -4.06
CA GLU A 414 -10.11 16.47 -2.94
C GLU A 414 -10.39 15.08 -2.34
N MET A 415 -9.34 14.38 -1.92
CA MET A 415 -9.46 13.07 -1.26
C MET A 415 -8.48 12.95 -0.10
N LEU A 416 -8.94 12.37 1.01
CA LEU A 416 -8.17 12.24 2.26
C LEU A 416 -6.87 11.45 2.03
N GLU A 417 -6.94 10.40 1.20
CA GLU A 417 -5.82 9.52 0.91
C GLU A 417 -4.61 10.25 0.31
N GLY A 418 -4.83 11.24 -0.57
CA GLY A 418 -3.77 12.08 -1.11
C GLY A 418 -3.06 12.89 -0.02
N GLN A 419 -3.79 13.30 1.01
CA GLN A 419 -3.26 14.12 2.11
C GLN A 419 -2.40 13.25 3.04
N VAL A 420 -2.89 12.06 3.37
CA VAL A 420 -2.12 11.04 4.10
C VAL A 420 -0.81 10.73 3.38
N ALA A 421 -0.88 10.50 2.06
CA ALA A 421 0.27 10.11 1.27
C ALA A 421 1.29 11.25 1.11
N VAL A 422 0.88 12.48 0.82
CA VAL A 422 1.82 13.61 0.71
C VAL A 422 2.48 13.95 2.05
N LEU A 423 1.75 13.89 3.17
CA LEU A 423 2.31 14.04 4.52
C LEU A 423 3.30 12.92 4.85
N SER A 424 3.13 11.75 4.25
CA SER A 424 4.00 10.60 4.43
C SER A 424 5.20 10.57 3.48
N SER A 425 5.22 11.40 2.44
CA SER A 425 6.24 11.37 1.36
C SER A 425 7.65 11.79 1.80
N GLY A 426 7.76 12.51 2.92
CA GLY A 426 8.98 13.19 3.36
C GLY A 426 9.38 14.39 2.48
N TYR A 427 8.56 14.79 1.51
CA TYR A 427 8.84 15.91 0.61
C TYR A 427 8.59 17.26 1.28
N LEU A 428 7.47 17.37 1.98
CA LEU A 428 7.05 18.62 2.62
C LEU A 428 7.92 18.96 3.83
N SER A 429 8.17 20.26 4.02
CA SER A 429 8.68 20.75 5.29
C SER A 429 7.66 20.56 6.42
N ALA A 430 8.10 20.77 7.67
CA ALA A 430 7.20 20.73 8.82
C ALA A 430 6.12 21.82 8.72
N GLU A 431 6.48 23.01 8.24
CA GLU A 431 5.58 24.15 8.06
C GLU A 431 4.57 23.90 6.93
N GLU A 432 5.01 23.35 5.81
CA GLU A 432 4.11 22.96 4.71
C GLU A 432 3.14 21.87 5.15
N SER A 433 3.61 20.92 5.95
CA SER A 433 2.74 19.87 6.52
C SER A 433 1.66 20.47 7.44
N VAL A 434 2.01 21.46 8.27
CA VAL A 434 1.04 22.23 9.08
C VAL A 434 0.04 22.97 8.19
N GLN A 435 0.46 23.52 7.04
CA GLN A 435 -0.45 24.18 6.09
C GLN A 435 -1.46 23.18 5.50
N VAL A 436 -0.99 22.00 5.06
CA VAL A 436 -1.86 20.92 4.54
C VAL A 436 -2.87 20.48 5.60
N LEU A 437 -2.44 20.26 6.85
CA LEU A 437 -3.35 19.89 7.94
C LEU A 437 -4.37 20.98 8.28
N SER A 438 -3.95 22.25 8.20
CA SER A 438 -4.85 23.38 8.39
C SER A 438 -5.91 23.45 7.28
N ALA A 439 -5.50 23.27 6.03
CA ALA A 439 -6.40 23.21 4.88
C ALA A 439 -7.35 22.01 4.98
N LEU A 440 -6.83 20.84 5.38
CA LEU A 440 -7.61 19.62 5.54
C LEU A 440 -8.72 19.79 6.57
N LYS A 441 -8.41 20.44 7.72
CA LYS A 441 -9.40 20.76 8.76
C LYS A 441 -10.51 21.71 8.28
N GLN A 442 -10.20 22.59 7.32
CA GLN A 442 -11.14 23.55 6.73
C GLN A 442 -11.86 22.99 5.50
N SER A 443 -11.44 21.83 4.99
CA SER A 443 -12.00 21.23 3.78
C SER A 443 -13.38 20.63 3.99
N SER A 444 -14.06 20.35 2.88
CA SER A 444 -15.35 19.65 2.87
C SER A 444 -15.27 18.18 3.29
N MET A 445 -14.05 17.64 3.43
CA MET A 445 -13.83 16.30 3.97
C MET A 445 -13.94 16.26 5.49
N TYR A 446 -13.74 17.37 6.19
CA TYR A 446 -13.95 17.40 7.64
C TYR A 446 -15.45 17.40 7.97
N THR A 447 -15.87 16.50 8.85
CA THR A 447 -17.25 16.43 9.34
C THR A 447 -17.31 16.67 10.84
N GLU A 448 -18.03 17.73 11.24
CA GLU A 448 -18.23 18.08 12.65
C GLU A 448 -19.00 17.00 13.42
N ARG A 449 -19.89 16.27 12.74
CA ARG A 449 -20.75 15.21 13.29
C ARG A 449 -19.99 14.18 14.12
N GLN A 450 -18.80 13.83 13.66
CA GLN A 450 -17.93 12.83 14.28
C GLN A 450 -16.54 13.40 14.55
N ARG A 451 -16.36 14.72 14.38
CA ARG A 451 -15.07 15.43 14.50
C ARG A 451 -13.93 14.71 13.77
N SER A 452 -14.18 14.26 12.55
CA SER A 452 -13.26 13.39 11.80
C SER A 452 -13.37 13.68 10.29
N TYR A 453 -12.77 12.83 9.46
CA TYR A 453 -12.61 13.06 8.03
C TYR A 453 -13.29 11.98 7.18
N LEU A 454 -13.98 12.42 6.13
CA LEU A 454 -14.49 11.61 5.04
C LEU A 454 -13.36 11.26 4.06
N LEU A 455 -13.53 10.23 3.24
CA LEU A 455 -12.56 9.91 2.18
C LEU A 455 -12.53 10.97 1.07
N TYR A 456 -13.68 11.57 0.80
CA TYR A 456 -13.91 12.62 -0.19
C TYR A 456 -15.17 13.40 0.19
N PRO A 457 -15.40 14.58 -0.44
CA PRO A 457 -16.54 15.44 -0.13
C PRO A 457 -17.88 14.70 -0.23
N ASP A 458 -18.74 14.90 0.77
CA ASP A 458 -20.14 14.48 0.67
C ASP A 458 -20.86 15.38 -0.35
N ARG A 459 -21.82 14.82 -1.10
CA ARG A 459 -22.55 15.57 -2.14
C ARG A 459 -23.93 15.00 -2.38
N GLN A 460 -24.85 15.87 -2.79
CA GLN A 460 -26.17 15.46 -3.24
C GLN A 460 -26.09 14.94 -4.68
N LEU A 461 -26.56 13.70 -4.88
CA LEU A 461 -26.73 13.14 -6.21
C LEU A 461 -28.05 13.61 -6.82
N PRO A 462 -28.15 13.71 -8.16
CA PRO A 462 -29.43 13.98 -8.82
C PRO A 462 -30.49 12.98 -8.37
N ARG A 463 -31.69 13.48 -8.03
CA ARG A 463 -32.83 12.60 -7.70
C ARG A 463 -33.23 11.84 -8.94
N PHE A 464 -33.95 10.73 -8.77
CA PHE A 464 -34.36 9.88 -9.89
C PHE A 464 -35.07 10.66 -11.01
N VAL A 465 -35.97 11.59 -10.65
CA VAL A 465 -36.73 12.40 -11.62
C VAL A 465 -35.92 13.51 -12.29
N ASP A 466 -34.76 13.88 -11.72
CA ASP A 466 -33.87 14.90 -12.30
C ASP A 466 -32.77 14.25 -13.16
N LYS A 467 -32.68 12.92 -13.20
CA LYS A 467 -31.74 12.18 -14.04
C LYS A 467 -32.29 12.00 -15.44
N ASN A 468 -31.39 11.79 -16.40
CA ASN A 468 -31.75 11.38 -17.76
C ASN A 468 -32.70 12.38 -18.47
N ILE A 469 -32.42 13.68 -18.37
CA ILE A 469 -33.16 14.72 -19.10
C ILE A 469 -32.25 15.26 -20.21
N ILE A 470 -32.60 14.96 -21.46
CA ILE A 470 -31.89 15.45 -22.63
C ILE A 470 -32.30 16.92 -22.86
N PRO A 471 -31.35 17.86 -23.00
CA PRO A 471 -31.67 19.25 -23.28
C PRO A 471 -32.55 19.37 -24.54
N GLU A 472 -33.73 19.98 -24.39
CA GLU A 472 -34.75 20.07 -25.44
C GLU A 472 -34.18 20.61 -26.76
N ALA A 473 -33.32 21.62 -26.68
CA ALA A 473 -32.68 22.24 -27.85
C ALA A 473 -31.75 21.27 -28.61
N ARG A 474 -31.13 20.30 -27.94
CA ARG A 474 -30.32 19.26 -28.59
C ARG A 474 -31.22 18.15 -29.14
N ALA A 475 -32.19 17.69 -28.37
CA ALA A 475 -33.12 16.64 -28.79
C ALA A 475 -33.92 17.04 -30.06
N LYS A 476 -34.39 18.29 -30.14
CA LYS A 476 -35.10 18.82 -31.32
C LYS A 476 -34.23 18.96 -32.57
N LYS A 477 -32.90 19.09 -32.41
CA LYS A 477 -31.96 19.22 -33.53
C LYS A 477 -31.57 17.87 -34.15
N SER A 478 -31.63 16.78 -33.38
CA SER A 478 -31.34 15.43 -33.89
C SER A 478 -32.47 14.94 -34.78
N LYS A 479 -32.16 14.73 -36.07
CA LYS A 479 -33.12 14.17 -37.03
C LYS A 479 -33.42 12.71 -36.70
N LEU A 480 -32.44 11.96 -36.19
CA LEU A 480 -32.65 10.59 -35.72
C LEU A 480 -33.70 10.54 -34.61
N PHE A 481 -33.56 11.37 -33.57
CA PHE A 481 -34.53 11.40 -32.47
C PHE A 481 -35.93 11.82 -32.95
N GLN A 482 -36.03 12.84 -33.81
CA GLN A 482 -37.34 13.24 -34.34
C GLN A 482 -37.99 12.14 -35.19
N ALA A 483 -37.22 11.40 -35.98
CA ALA A 483 -37.72 10.30 -36.79
C ALA A 483 -38.21 9.13 -35.93
N LEU A 484 -37.44 8.75 -34.89
CA LEU A 484 -37.83 7.69 -33.96
C LEU A 484 -39.12 8.03 -33.23
N LEU A 485 -39.22 9.24 -32.67
CA LEU A 485 -40.41 9.69 -31.96
C LEU A 485 -41.64 9.78 -32.87
N ALA A 486 -41.48 10.21 -34.12
CA ALA A 486 -42.59 10.26 -35.09
C ALA A 486 -43.13 8.86 -35.44
N ASN A 487 -42.27 7.84 -35.38
CA ASN A 487 -42.61 6.45 -35.64
C ASN A 487 -43.03 5.68 -34.38
N GLY A 488 -43.07 6.32 -33.21
CA GLY A 488 -43.36 5.66 -31.93
C GLY A 488 -42.27 4.68 -31.48
N ASP A 489 -41.05 4.84 -31.99
CA ASP A 489 -39.90 4.04 -31.60
C ASP A 489 -39.23 4.66 -30.35
N HIS A 490 -39.23 3.89 -29.27
CA HIS A 490 -38.71 4.28 -27.96
C HIS A 490 -37.38 3.62 -27.63
N SER A 491 -36.77 2.91 -28.59
CA SER A 491 -35.54 2.14 -28.36
C SER A 491 -34.35 2.99 -27.92
N LEU A 492 -34.24 4.22 -28.40
CA LEU A 492 -33.13 5.14 -28.11
C LEU A 492 -33.57 6.35 -27.29
N VAL A 493 -34.71 6.96 -27.62
CA VAL A 493 -35.21 8.20 -27.01
C VAL A 493 -36.71 8.11 -26.75
N GLU A 494 -37.15 8.67 -25.63
CA GLU A 494 -38.55 8.79 -25.24
C GLU A 494 -38.91 10.25 -24.98
N ARG A 495 -40.18 10.60 -25.16
CA ARG A 495 -40.73 11.90 -24.77
C ARG A 495 -41.86 11.67 -23.78
N ASP A 496 -41.76 12.26 -22.60
CA ASP A 496 -42.74 12.06 -21.54
C ASP A 496 -44.03 12.90 -21.75
N ALA A 497 -44.98 12.78 -20.82
CA ALA A 497 -46.23 13.52 -20.87
C ALA A 497 -46.08 15.03 -20.63
N ALA A 498 -45.00 15.47 -19.99
CA ALA A 498 -44.67 16.89 -19.81
C ALA A 498 -43.95 17.48 -21.04
N GLY A 499 -43.50 16.61 -21.96
CA GLY A 499 -42.81 16.96 -23.19
C GLY A 499 -41.29 16.96 -23.08
N GLU A 500 -40.73 16.49 -21.97
CA GLU A 500 -39.28 16.30 -21.75
C GLU A 500 -38.76 15.08 -22.50
N TYR A 501 -37.47 15.09 -22.83
CA TYR A 501 -36.83 14.04 -23.62
C TYR A 501 -35.89 13.23 -22.72
N HIS A 502 -35.92 11.91 -22.86
CA HIS A 502 -35.13 10.98 -22.06
C HIS A 502 -34.46 9.94 -22.96
N PHE A 503 -33.26 9.51 -22.64
CA PHE A 503 -32.74 8.27 -23.23
C PHE A 503 -33.54 7.08 -22.71
N ASN A 504 -33.55 5.96 -23.46
CA ASN A 504 -34.23 4.75 -23.02
C ASN A 504 -33.74 4.32 -21.62
N GLY A 505 -34.68 4.03 -20.72
CA GLY A 505 -34.39 3.70 -19.31
C GLY A 505 -33.65 2.39 -19.08
N ARG A 506 -33.36 1.60 -20.13
CA ARG A 506 -32.58 0.35 -20.05
C ARG A 506 -31.08 0.58 -20.17
N PHE A 507 -30.64 1.76 -20.59
CA PHE A 507 -29.22 2.05 -20.78
C PHE A 507 -28.51 2.19 -19.43
N LYS A 508 -27.39 1.48 -19.30
CA LYS A 508 -26.44 1.60 -18.19
C LYS A 508 -25.31 2.55 -18.60
N ASN A 509 -24.88 2.49 -19.86
CA ASN A 509 -23.81 3.34 -20.41
C ASN A 509 -24.02 3.60 -21.91
N VAL A 510 -23.06 4.30 -22.52
CA VAL A 510 -23.13 4.68 -23.94
C VAL A 510 -23.07 3.47 -24.88
N ASP A 511 -22.51 2.33 -24.44
CA ASP A 511 -22.42 1.13 -25.28
C ASP A 511 -23.78 0.48 -25.50
N ASP A 512 -24.69 0.52 -24.51
CA ASP A 512 -26.07 0.09 -24.74
C ASP A 512 -26.76 0.97 -25.81
N ALA A 513 -26.45 2.28 -25.83
CA ALA A 513 -26.96 3.18 -26.87
C ALA A 513 -26.32 2.89 -28.24
N ARG A 514 -25.04 2.52 -28.29
CA ARG A 514 -24.35 2.08 -29.52
C ARG A 514 -24.94 0.79 -30.06
N GLU A 515 -25.22 -0.19 -29.22
CA GLU A 515 -25.87 -1.45 -29.60
C GLU A 515 -27.25 -1.19 -30.21
N VAL A 516 -28.06 -0.33 -29.59
CA VAL A 516 -29.36 0.07 -30.15
C VAL A 516 -29.21 0.81 -31.47
N MET A 517 -28.31 1.78 -31.55
CA MET A 517 -28.04 2.50 -32.80
C MET A 517 -27.59 1.55 -33.92
N GLN A 518 -26.83 0.51 -33.59
CA GLN A 518 -26.44 -0.52 -34.55
C GLN A 518 -27.64 -1.32 -35.05
N ALA A 519 -28.54 -1.75 -34.16
CA ALA A 519 -29.79 -2.42 -34.56
C ALA A 519 -30.74 -1.51 -35.38
N LEU A 520 -30.72 -0.20 -35.12
CA LEU A 520 -31.48 0.79 -35.89
C LEU A 520 -30.97 0.94 -37.32
N LYS A 521 -29.68 0.70 -37.59
CA LYS A 521 -29.16 0.68 -38.97
C LYS A 521 -29.88 -0.37 -39.81
N ASP A 522 -30.11 -1.56 -39.24
CA ASP A 522 -30.81 -2.67 -39.89
C ASP A 522 -32.32 -2.45 -40.02
N SER A 523 -32.86 -1.50 -39.25
CA SER A 523 -34.29 -1.16 -39.20
C SER A 523 -34.66 0.06 -40.06
N GLY A 524 -33.79 0.45 -41.00
CA GLY A 524 -34.06 1.53 -41.97
C GLY A 524 -33.56 2.92 -41.57
N TYR A 525 -32.81 3.05 -40.47
CA TYR A 525 -32.23 4.33 -40.03
C TYR A 525 -30.72 4.46 -40.33
N ALA A 526 -30.16 3.61 -41.19
CA ALA A 526 -28.72 3.52 -41.44
C ALA A 526 -28.04 4.87 -41.73
N GLU A 527 -28.63 5.69 -42.61
CA GLU A 527 -28.07 7.01 -42.95
C GLU A 527 -28.10 7.99 -41.78
N LEU A 528 -29.20 8.00 -41.00
CA LEU A 528 -29.35 8.89 -39.85
C LEU A 528 -28.40 8.50 -38.71
N VAL A 529 -28.25 7.20 -38.44
CA VAL A 529 -27.29 6.72 -37.43
C VAL A 529 -25.86 7.06 -37.87
N ALA A 530 -25.49 6.80 -39.12
CA ALA A 530 -24.15 7.15 -39.61
C ALA A 530 -23.84 8.66 -39.51
N ALA A 531 -24.86 9.51 -39.69
CA ALA A 531 -24.71 10.97 -39.60
C ALA A 531 -24.70 11.50 -38.15
N GLU A 532 -25.43 10.88 -37.22
CA GLU A 532 -25.69 11.45 -35.89
C GLU A 532 -25.12 10.64 -34.72
N GLN A 533 -24.55 9.45 -34.93
CA GLN A 533 -24.06 8.58 -33.85
C GLN A 533 -23.15 9.33 -32.86
N GLY A 534 -22.11 10.03 -33.35
CA GLY A 534 -21.22 10.80 -32.47
C GLY A 534 -21.94 11.89 -31.68
N GLN A 535 -22.90 12.58 -32.28
CA GLN A 535 -23.68 13.61 -31.57
C GLN A 535 -24.60 13.01 -30.49
N VAL A 536 -25.11 11.80 -30.71
CA VAL A 536 -25.91 11.06 -29.72
C VAL A 536 -25.04 10.60 -28.57
N GLU A 537 -23.85 10.07 -28.84
CA GLU A 537 -22.87 9.69 -27.82
C GLU A 537 -22.46 10.92 -26.98
N ASP A 538 -22.21 12.07 -27.62
CA ASP A 538 -21.93 13.34 -26.93
C ASP A 538 -23.11 13.81 -26.09
N MET A 539 -24.36 13.66 -26.56
CA MET A 539 -25.56 13.99 -25.76
C MET A 539 -25.68 13.06 -24.55
N PHE A 540 -25.38 11.78 -24.73
CA PHE A 540 -25.40 10.80 -23.65
C PHE A 540 -24.37 11.16 -22.58
N GLU A 541 -23.15 11.49 -23.00
CA GLU A 541 -22.10 11.92 -22.08
C GLU A 541 -22.41 13.26 -21.39
N ASP A 542 -23.00 14.23 -22.07
CA ASP A 542 -23.45 15.48 -21.44
C ASP A 542 -24.49 15.25 -20.33
N VAL A 543 -25.41 14.28 -20.53
CA VAL A 543 -26.48 13.96 -19.58
C VAL A 543 -25.96 13.19 -18.38
N PHE A 544 -25.04 12.25 -18.59
CA PHE A 544 -24.60 11.32 -17.54
C PHE A 544 -23.20 11.58 -16.97
N ASN A 545 -22.34 12.30 -17.69
CA ASN A 545 -20.97 12.65 -17.32
C ASN A 545 -20.17 11.43 -16.84
N HIS A 546 -20.25 10.32 -17.58
CA HIS A 546 -19.63 9.05 -17.19
C HIS A 546 -18.10 9.10 -17.25
N ILE A 547 -17.50 10.04 -17.98
CA ILE A 547 -16.04 10.30 -17.95
C ILE A 547 -15.59 10.70 -16.53
N ALA A 548 -16.46 11.33 -15.73
CA ALA A 548 -16.17 11.67 -14.34
C ALA A 548 -16.51 10.55 -13.34
N PHE A 549 -17.00 9.39 -13.79
CA PHE A 549 -17.33 8.27 -12.92
C PHE A 549 -16.07 7.59 -12.39
N THR A 550 -15.79 7.77 -11.10
CA THR A 550 -14.61 7.19 -10.45
C THR A 550 -14.88 5.79 -9.89
N GLY A 551 -16.13 5.36 -9.83
CA GLY A 551 -16.55 4.08 -9.27
C GLY A 551 -17.79 4.22 -8.38
N ARG A 552 -18.15 3.14 -7.67
CA ARG A 552 -19.33 3.09 -6.77
C ARG A 552 -19.24 4.06 -5.58
N SER A 553 -18.05 4.53 -5.24
CA SER A 553 -17.77 5.57 -4.22
C SER A 553 -18.75 6.74 -4.24
N GLY A 554 -18.96 7.31 -5.43
CA GLY A 554 -19.86 8.44 -5.65
C GLY A 554 -21.32 8.05 -5.85
N GLY A 555 -21.68 6.78 -5.76
CA GLY A 555 -23.02 6.24 -6.03
C GLY A 555 -23.66 5.48 -4.86
N MET A 556 -22.96 5.35 -3.72
CA MET A 556 -23.46 4.68 -2.51
C MET A 556 -23.25 5.56 -1.27
N TYR A 557 -23.97 5.27 -0.18
CA TYR A 557 -24.04 6.11 1.03
C TYR A 557 -23.44 5.47 2.31
N ALA A 558 -22.75 4.34 2.17
CA ALA A 558 -22.12 3.60 3.27
C ALA A 558 -20.80 2.96 2.79
N TYR A 559 -20.11 2.24 3.66
CA TYR A 559 -18.75 1.74 3.41
C TYR A 559 -17.80 2.88 3.08
N GLU A 560 -17.17 2.88 1.90
CA GLU A 560 -16.36 3.98 1.40
C GLU A 560 -17.22 5.16 0.88
N GLY A 561 -18.53 4.99 0.67
CA GLY A 561 -19.39 5.93 -0.06
C GLY A 561 -19.62 7.30 0.60
N LEU A 562 -20.47 8.10 -0.04
CA LEU A 562 -20.79 9.48 0.33
C LEU A 562 -21.24 9.62 1.79
N GLY A 563 -20.68 10.59 2.50
CA GLY A 563 -20.99 10.89 3.91
C GLY A 563 -20.48 9.84 4.92
N SER A 564 -19.70 8.85 4.48
CA SER A 564 -19.15 7.80 5.34
C SER A 564 -17.69 8.07 5.73
N ILE A 565 -17.39 7.92 7.01
CA ILE A 565 -16.00 7.91 7.51
C ILE A 565 -15.48 6.48 7.38
N TYR A 566 -14.31 6.31 6.75
CA TYR A 566 -13.61 5.04 6.71
C TYR A 566 -12.39 5.08 7.63
N TRP A 567 -12.49 4.43 8.79
CA TRP A 567 -11.61 4.69 9.94
C TRP A 567 -10.16 4.30 9.70
N HIS A 568 -9.89 3.33 8.85
CA HIS A 568 -8.51 2.96 8.51
C HIS A 568 -7.74 4.14 7.90
N MET A 569 -8.35 4.93 7.00
CA MET A 569 -7.68 6.09 6.41
C MET A 569 -7.45 7.22 7.42
N VAL A 570 -8.37 7.38 8.39
CA VAL A 570 -8.19 8.34 9.49
C VAL A 570 -7.04 7.92 10.41
N SER A 571 -6.92 6.63 10.74
CA SER A 571 -5.78 6.16 11.55
C SER A 571 -4.45 6.20 10.78
N LYS A 572 -4.47 6.07 9.44
CA LYS A 572 -3.30 6.38 8.61
C LYS A 572 -2.92 7.86 8.67
N LEU A 573 -3.90 8.77 8.64
CA LEU A 573 -3.65 10.20 8.84
C LEU A 573 -3.01 10.45 10.21
N LEU A 574 -3.53 9.82 11.27
CA LEU A 574 -2.97 9.93 12.61
C LEU A 574 -1.48 9.51 12.64
N LEU A 575 -1.16 8.37 12.02
CA LEU A 575 0.22 7.90 11.89
C LEU A 575 1.09 8.85 11.05
N ALA A 576 0.58 9.35 9.92
CA ALA A 576 1.31 10.29 9.07
C ALA A 576 1.65 11.60 9.79
N VAL A 577 0.72 12.13 10.62
CA VAL A 577 0.97 13.32 11.45
C VAL A 577 2.00 13.03 12.53
N GLN A 578 1.96 11.84 13.14
CA GLN A 578 2.96 11.43 14.11
C GLN A 578 4.36 11.33 13.50
N GLU A 579 4.51 10.67 12.34
CA GLU A 579 5.79 10.58 11.63
C GLU A 579 6.27 11.97 11.19
N THR A 580 5.35 12.85 10.78
CA THR A 580 5.67 14.26 10.44
C THR A 580 6.20 15.01 11.65
N TYR A 581 5.58 14.83 12.82
CA TYR A 581 6.07 15.39 14.08
C TYR A 581 7.47 14.88 14.43
N GLN A 582 7.73 13.58 14.32
CA GLN A 582 9.06 13.01 14.57
C GLN A 582 10.11 13.61 13.64
N ARG A 583 9.82 13.72 12.34
CA ARG A 583 10.72 14.37 11.38
C ARG A 583 10.96 15.85 11.71
N ALA A 584 9.92 16.58 12.10
CA ALA A 584 10.03 17.98 12.50
C ALA A 584 10.96 18.15 13.72
N VAL A 585 10.89 17.22 14.68
CA VAL A 585 11.81 17.20 15.83
C VAL A 585 13.23 16.87 15.38
N SER A 586 13.44 15.86 14.54
CA SER A 586 14.78 15.46 14.09
C SER A 586 15.47 16.53 13.23
N THR A 587 14.70 17.36 12.51
CA THR A 587 15.22 18.50 11.74
C THR A 587 15.26 19.81 12.52
N ALA A 588 15.01 19.78 13.83
CA ALA A 588 15.02 20.94 14.72
C ALA A 588 14.08 22.08 14.27
N ALA A 589 12.90 21.73 13.75
CA ALA A 589 11.84 22.68 13.47
C ALA A 589 11.42 23.45 14.74
N ASP A 590 10.89 24.66 14.56
CA ASP A 590 10.62 25.54 15.70
C ASP A 590 9.48 25.02 16.61
N ALA A 591 9.47 25.50 17.86
CA ALA A 591 8.52 25.06 18.88
C ALA A 591 7.05 25.33 18.52
N ARG A 592 6.76 26.37 17.72
CA ARG A 592 5.40 26.69 17.28
C ARG A 592 4.92 25.68 16.25
N THR A 593 5.78 25.32 15.28
CA THR A 593 5.47 24.34 14.24
C THR A 593 5.27 22.95 14.84
N THR A 594 6.19 22.50 15.68
CA THR A 594 6.06 21.22 16.39
C THR A 594 4.85 21.20 17.33
N GLY A 595 4.56 22.30 18.04
CA GLY A 595 3.36 22.45 18.86
C GLY A 595 2.05 22.30 18.07
N LYS A 596 1.96 22.90 16.87
CA LYS A 596 0.78 22.75 16.00
C LYS A 596 0.60 21.31 15.49
N LEU A 597 1.69 20.60 15.18
CA LEU A 597 1.60 19.19 14.79
C LEU A 597 1.05 18.33 15.94
N VAL A 598 1.44 18.63 17.18
CA VAL A 598 0.87 17.99 18.38
C VAL A 598 -0.62 18.30 18.51
N GLU A 599 -1.04 19.55 18.29
CA GLU A 599 -2.47 19.93 18.31
C GLU A 599 -3.27 19.14 17.27
N PHE A 600 -2.80 19.07 16.02
CA PHE A 600 -3.46 18.28 14.97
C PHE A 600 -3.51 16.80 15.30
N TYR A 601 -2.42 16.24 15.83
CA TYR A 601 -2.37 14.83 16.24
C TYR A 601 -3.50 14.51 17.23
N TYR A 602 -3.66 15.32 18.30
CA TYR A 602 -4.71 15.08 19.28
C TYR A 602 -6.11 15.42 18.80
N ASP A 603 -6.27 16.41 17.91
CA ASP A 603 -7.57 16.70 17.29
C ASP A 603 -8.05 15.51 16.43
N ILE A 604 -7.18 14.94 15.59
CA ILE A 604 -7.48 13.73 14.81
C ILE A 604 -7.78 12.56 15.75
N ARG A 605 -6.92 12.33 16.75
CA ARG A 605 -7.08 11.24 17.72
C ARG A 605 -8.40 11.34 18.49
N ALA A 606 -8.83 12.53 18.86
CA ALA A 606 -10.10 12.76 19.55
C ALA A 606 -11.31 12.35 18.68
N GLY A 607 -11.17 12.34 17.36
CA GLY A 607 -12.17 11.82 16.43
C GLY A 607 -12.25 10.29 16.37
N ILE A 608 -11.24 9.55 16.87
CA ILE A 608 -11.23 8.09 16.88
C ILE A 608 -12.15 7.53 17.98
N GLY A 609 -12.76 6.37 17.69
CA GLY A 609 -13.83 5.75 18.49
C GLY A 609 -13.60 5.75 20.00
N PHE A 610 -12.45 5.30 20.49
CA PHE A 610 -12.20 5.14 21.94
C PHE A 610 -12.19 6.43 22.75
N ASN A 611 -12.20 7.60 22.10
CA ASN A 611 -12.33 8.91 22.75
C ASN A 611 -13.77 9.44 22.77
N LYS A 612 -14.75 8.64 22.32
CA LYS A 612 -16.15 9.03 22.19
C LYS A 612 -17.06 8.33 23.20
N THR A 613 -18.24 8.90 23.39
CA THR A 613 -19.32 8.22 24.13
C THR A 613 -19.89 7.06 23.29
N PRO A 614 -20.49 6.02 23.92
CA PRO A 614 -21.14 4.95 23.19
C PRO A 614 -22.26 5.43 22.25
N GLU A 615 -22.97 6.50 22.62
CA GLU A 615 -24.04 7.09 21.81
C GLU A 615 -23.48 7.79 20.56
N GLU A 616 -22.42 8.58 20.71
CA GLU A 616 -21.76 9.26 19.58
C GLU A 616 -21.11 8.27 18.61
N TYR A 617 -20.47 7.22 19.14
CA TYR A 617 -19.83 6.19 18.32
C TYR A 617 -20.85 5.21 17.70
N GLY A 618 -21.94 4.93 18.43
CA GLY A 618 -22.98 3.97 18.07
C GLY A 618 -22.59 2.50 18.30
N ALA A 619 -21.56 2.25 19.11
CA ALA A 619 -21.09 0.93 19.56
C ALA A 619 -20.24 1.08 20.83
N PHE A 620 -19.63 -0.01 21.33
CA PHE A 620 -18.60 0.09 22.37
C PHE A 620 -17.39 0.85 21.81
N PRO A 621 -17.00 2.00 22.40
CA PRO A 621 -15.91 2.84 21.89
C PRO A 621 -14.55 2.15 21.84
N THR A 622 -14.35 1.11 22.64
CA THR A 622 -13.11 0.32 22.70
C THR A 622 -12.97 -0.68 21.55
N ASP A 623 -14.04 -0.95 20.81
CA ASP A 623 -14.03 -1.92 19.72
C ASP A 623 -13.80 -1.20 18.39
N PRO A 624 -12.89 -1.71 17.53
CA PRO A 624 -12.66 -1.12 16.21
C PRO A 624 -13.75 -1.53 15.20
N TYR A 625 -14.06 -0.62 14.28
CA TYR A 625 -15.05 -0.81 13.21
C TYR A 625 -14.52 -0.21 11.91
N SER A 626 -14.87 -0.80 10.75
CA SER A 626 -14.35 -0.29 9.46
C SER A 626 -14.83 1.11 9.13
N HIS A 627 -16.11 1.42 9.34
CA HIS A 627 -16.68 2.69 8.87
C HIS A 627 -17.86 3.20 9.72
N THR A 628 -18.24 4.46 9.51
CA THR A 628 -19.41 5.10 10.13
C THR A 628 -20.15 5.97 9.09
N PRO A 629 -21.27 5.47 8.52
CA PRO A 629 -22.00 6.17 7.46
C PRO A 629 -22.76 7.39 7.99
N GLY A 630 -23.19 8.28 7.10
CA GLY A 630 -23.92 9.53 7.43
C GLY A 630 -25.14 9.36 8.34
N PHE A 631 -25.81 8.21 8.25
CA PHE A 631 -27.12 7.93 8.84
C PHE A 631 -27.10 6.87 9.95
N ALA A 632 -25.94 6.36 10.37
CA ALA A 632 -25.83 5.36 11.43
C ALA A 632 -24.52 5.46 12.21
N GLY A 633 -24.44 4.74 13.34
CA GLY A 633 -23.21 4.54 14.10
C GLY A 633 -22.23 3.57 13.44
N ALA A 634 -21.19 3.18 14.17
CA ALA A 634 -20.10 2.31 13.70
C ALA A 634 -20.57 0.98 13.09
N ARG A 635 -19.95 0.57 11.97
CA ARG A 635 -20.29 -0.61 11.16
C ARG A 635 -19.07 -1.47 10.85
N GLN A 636 -19.33 -2.78 10.78
CA GLN A 636 -18.35 -3.85 10.52
C GLN A 636 -17.27 -3.99 11.61
N PRO A 637 -17.57 -4.71 12.72
CA PRO A 637 -16.65 -4.80 13.87
C PRO A 637 -15.39 -5.60 13.57
N GLY A 638 -14.36 -5.40 14.41
CA GLY A 638 -13.25 -6.33 14.60
C GLY A 638 -12.08 -6.11 13.67
N MET A 639 -11.90 -7.01 12.69
CA MET A 639 -10.65 -7.17 11.92
C MET A 639 -10.53 -6.13 10.78
N THR A 640 -10.45 -4.85 11.13
CA THR A 640 -10.12 -3.74 10.23
C THR A 640 -8.62 -3.42 10.29
N GLY A 641 -8.02 -3.03 9.15
CA GLY A 641 -6.61 -2.60 9.09
C GLY A 641 -6.29 -1.36 9.94
N GLN A 642 -7.32 -0.63 10.40
CA GLN A 642 -7.21 0.48 11.36
C GLN A 642 -6.35 0.12 12.58
N VAL A 643 -6.51 -1.09 13.13
CA VAL A 643 -5.87 -1.48 14.39
C VAL A 643 -4.35 -1.49 14.32
N LYS A 644 -3.77 -1.78 13.14
CA LYS A 644 -2.31 -1.81 13.00
C LYS A 644 -1.72 -0.41 13.11
N GLU A 645 -2.42 0.59 12.58
CA GLU A 645 -2.01 2.00 12.65
C GLU A 645 -2.07 2.49 14.10
N GLU A 646 -3.11 2.10 14.85
CA GLU A 646 -3.29 2.46 16.27
C GLU A 646 -2.29 1.77 17.21
N ILE A 647 -1.89 0.52 16.92
CA ILE A 647 -0.82 -0.17 17.65
C ILE A 647 0.50 0.60 17.49
N ILE A 648 0.87 0.96 16.25
CA ILE A 648 2.11 1.67 15.96
C ILE A 648 2.10 3.06 16.60
N THR A 649 1.02 3.82 16.38
CA THR A 649 0.91 5.16 16.98
C THR A 649 0.95 5.12 18.50
N ARG A 650 0.36 4.10 19.14
CA ARG A 650 0.43 3.95 20.59
C ARG A 650 1.84 3.69 21.12
N LEU A 651 2.64 2.86 20.43
CA LEU A 651 4.03 2.62 20.85
C LEU A 651 4.88 3.89 20.79
N VAL A 652 4.68 4.69 19.75
CA VAL A 652 5.37 5.98 19.61
C VAL A 652 4.82 7.04 20.58
N GLU A 653 3.53 7.02 20.93
CA GLU A 653 2.99 7.84 22.03
C GLU A 653 3.69 7.54 23.36
N LEU A 654 3.93 6.25 23.63
CA LEU A 654 4.72 5.79 24.77
C LEU A 654 6.20 6.13 24.62
N GLY A 655 6.63 6.70 23.50
CA GLY A 655 8.00 7.11 23.23
C GLY A 655 8.94 5.97 22.89
N VAL A 656 8.44 4.77 22.60
CA VAL A 656 9.27 3.62 22.21
C VAL A 656 9.66 3.78 20.76
N VAL A 657 10.91 4.16 20.52
CA VAL A 657 11.48 4.34 19.18
C VAL A 657 12.81 3.60 19.12
N VAL A 658 13.09 2.93 18.00
CA VAL A 658 14.38 2.28 17.78
C VAL A 658 15.17 3.05 16.75
N GLU A 659 16.42 3.38 17.08
CA GLU A 659 17.35 4.09 16.20
C GLU A 659 18.72 3.44 16.29
N GLN A 660 19.33 3.09 15.14
CA GLN A 660 20.66 2.47 15.10
C GLN A 660 20.78 1.24 16.02
N GLY A 661 19.75 0.39 16.04
CA GLY A 661 19.66 -0.81 16.87
C GLY A 661 19.39 -0.56 18.35
N ARG A 662 19.15 0.68 18.77
CA ARG A 662 18.98 1.07 20.19
C ARG A 662 17.54 1.37 20.52
N ILE A 663 16.99 0.71 21.55
CA ILE A 663 15.68 1.08 22.10
C ILE A 663 15.82 2.41 22.83
N THR A 664 15.00 3.38 22.45
CA THR A 664 14.92 4.69 23.09
C THR A 664 13.52 4.94 23.65
N PHE A 665 13.45 5.74 24.71
CA PHE A 665 12.22 6.14 25.39
C PHE A 665 12.09 7.67 25.40
N THR A 666 11.40 8.20 24.39
CA THR A 666 11.23 9.65 24.16
C THR A 666 9.74 10.02 24.07
N PRO A 667 8.99 9.99 25.18
CA PRO A 667 7.53 10.09 25.18
C PRO A 667 7.04 11.54 25.09
N VAL A 668 7.23 12.17 23.92
CA VAL A 668 6.85 13.57 23.73
C VAL A 668 5.34 13.75 23.52
N LEU A 669 4.65 12.70 23.04
CA LEU A 669 3.19 12.64 22.89
C LEU A 669 2.51 11.91 24.07
N LEU A 670 3.20 11.69 25.19
CA LEU A 670 2.58 11.08 26.38
C LEU A 670 2.06 12.17 27.31
N ARG A 671 0.76 12.10 27.62
CA ARG A 671 0.11 13.02 28.57
C ARG A 671 0.32 12.55 30.00
N LYS A 672 0.56 13.49 30.92
CA LYS A 672 0.68 13.20 32.35
C LYS A 672 -0.56 12.51 32.93
N SER A 673 -1.75 12.76 32.36
CA SER A 673 -3.01 12.14 32.78
C SER A 673 -3.08 10.62 32.56
N GLU A 674 -2.16 10.03 31.80
CA GLU A 674 -2.10 8.59 31.56
C GLU A 674 -1.39 7.82 32.68
N PHE A 675 -0.69 8.51 33.59
CA PHE A 675 -0.08 7.90 34.77
C PHE A 675 -1.14 7.60 35.84
N LEU A 676 -0.94 6.50 36.56
CA LEU A 676 -1.90 6.01 37.54
C LEU A 676 -2.10 7.01 38.70
N ALA A 677 -3.37 7.35 38.97
CA ALA A 677 -3.75 8.13 40.14
C ALA A 677 -3.70 7.33 41.46
N ARG A 678 -3.70 5.99 41.38
CA ARG A 678 -3.65 5.06 42.52
C ARG A 678 -2.91 3.78 42.12
N PRO A 679 -2.31 3.04 43.06
CA PRO A 679 -1.65 1.77 42.76
C PRO A 679 -2.55 0.79 42.02
N ALA A 680 -1.97 0.01 41.11
CA ALA A 680 -2.65 -1.00 40.31
C ALA A 680 -1.72 -2.20 40.03
N LYS A 681 -2.23 -3.20 39.33
CA LYS A 681 -1.45 -4.37 38.88
C LYS A 681 -1.41 -4.40 37.36
N LEU A 682 -0.22 -4.62 36.81
CA LEU A 682 -0.03 -5.02 35.41
C LEU A 682 0.00 -6.56 35.37
N GLU A 683 -1.00 -7.14 34.73
CA GLU A 683 -1.01 -8.57 34.39
C GLU A 683 -0.50 -8.73 32.96
N TYR A 684 0.49 -9.60 32.76
CA TYR A 684 1.11 -9.82 31.46
C TYR A 684 1.58 -11.27 31.31
N PHE A 685 1.98 -11.65 30.10
CA PHE A 685 2.58 -12.95 29.82
C PHE A 685 4.05 -12.77 29.45
N ASP A 686 4.93 -13.53 30.10
CA ASP A 686 6.35 -13.57 29.75
C ASP A 686 6.59 -14.32 28.42
N ILE A 687 7.86 -14.42 28.02
CA ILE A 687 8.28 -15.06 26.77
C ILE A 687 7.94 -16.56 26.76
N ASP A 688 7.90 -17.22 27.92
CA ASP A 688 7.48 -18.62 28.05
C ASP A 688 5.95 -18.79 28.06
N GLY A 689 5.20 -17.68 27.94
CA GLY A 689 3.75 -17.68 27.98
C GLY A 689 3.17 -17.90 29.38
N ARG A 690 3.96 -17.69 30.44
CA ARG A 690 3.49 -17.78 31.82
C ARG A 690 2.89 -16.44 32.24
N GLN A 691 1.74 -16.48 32.91
CA GLN A 691 1.11 -15.28 33.44
C GLN A 691 1.93 -14.75 34.62
N GLN A 692 2.26 -13.46 34.56
CA GLN A 692 3.01 -12.73 35.57
C GLN A 692 2.17 -11.56 36.09
N THR A 693 2.57 -11.01 37.24
CA THR A 693 1.92 -9.83 37.83
C THR A 693 2.95 -8.89 38.39
N LEU A 694 2.85 -7.61 38.01
CA LEU A 694 3.70 -6.53 38.50
C LEU A 694 2.86 -5.47 39.21
N THR A 695 3.24 -5.10 40.43
CA THR A 695 2.57 -4.01 41.16
C THR A 695 3.12 -2.67 40.68
N LEU A 696 2.22 -1.76 40.32
CA LEU A 696 2.52 -0.39 39.92
C LEU A 696 2.07 0.57 41.03
N ALA A 697 2.92 1.51 41.39
CA ALA A 697 2.62 2.58 42.33
C ALA A 697 1.83 3.72 41.67
N GLN A 698 1.29 4.62 42.50
CA GLN A 698 0.78 5.90 42.02
C GLN A 698 1.89 6.67 41.28
N GLY A 699 1.54 7.33 40.18
CA GLY A 699 2.49 8.06 39.34
C GLY A 699 3.33 7.15 38.42
N GLN A 700 2.96 5.87 38.31
CA GLN A 700 3.54 4.93 37.35
C GLN A 700 2.57 4.58 36.21
N LEU A 701 3.12 4.09 35.12
CA LEU A 701 2.43 3.46 33.99
C LEU A 701 3.20 2.20 33.62
N GLY A 702 2.51 1.12 33.25
CA GLY A 702 3.14 -0.14 32.85
C GLY A 702 2.60 -0.65 31.52
N PHE A 703 3.49 -1.17 30.67
CA PHE A 703 3.18 -1.84 29.41
C PHE A 703 4.25 -2.90 29.11
N THR A 704 4.18 -3.56 27.94
CA THR A 704 5.23 -4.47 27.49
C THR A 704 5.75 -4.08 26.11
N TYR A 705 7.03 -4.36 25.88
CA TYR A 705 7.65 -4.25 24.56
C TYR A 705 8.53 -5.49 24.36
N CYS A 706 8.35 -6.19 23.23
CA CYS A 706 8.93 -7.53 23.01
C CYS A 706 8.64 -8.52 24.18
N GLN A 707 7.50 -8.39 24.86
CA GLN A 707 7.10 -9.12 26.08
C GLN A 707 7.93 -8.85 27.35
N VAL A 708 8.85 -7.88 27.32
CA VAL A 708 9.53 -7.39 28.53
C VAL A 708 8.66 -6.30 29.17
N PRO A 709 8.35 -6.38 30.48
CA PRO A 709 7.59 -5.34 31.16
C PRO A 709 8.40 -4.04 31.25
N VAL A 710 7.77 -2.95 30.84
CA VAL A 710 8.31 -1.59 30.92
C VAL A 710 7.47 -0.79 31.93
N VAL A 711 8.13 -0.17 32.91
CA VAL A 711 7.48 0.66 33.92
C VAL A 711 8.00 2.08 33.82
N TYR A 712 7.11 3.02 33.53
CA TYR A 712 7.42 4.44 33.56
C TYR A 712 7.12 5.03 34.92
N SER A 713 8.01 5.91 35.39
CA SER A 713 7.83 6.70 36.61
C SER A 713 8.10 8.17 36.32
N ILE A 714 7.31 9.07 36.90
CA ILE A 714 7.53 10.52 36.74
C ILE A 714 8.80 10.93 37.51
N ALA A 715 9.76 11.53 36.82
CA ALA A 715 11.00 12.02 37.40
C ALA A 715 11.47 13.34 36.75
N LYS A 716 12.42 14.03 37.40
CA LYS A 716 13.04 15.26 36.87
C LYS A 716 14.08 14.99 35.79
N GLN A 717 14.75 13.86 35.86
CA GLN A 717 15.81 13.43 34.95
C GLN A 717 15.42 12.09 34.35
N THR A 718 15.78 11.89 33.09
CA THR A 718 15.56 10.61 32.41
C THR A 718 16.65 9.62 32.80
N ARG A 719 16.25 8.44 33.28
CA ARG A 719 17.14 7.34 33.63
C ARG A 719 16.44 6.01 33.34
N ILE A 720 17.21 5.03 32.88
CA ILE A 720 16.74 3.66 32.71
C ILE A 720 17.43 2.77 33.76
N THR A 721 16.67 1.88 34.36
CA THR A 721 17.19 0.77 35.18
C THR A 721 16.71 -0.54 34.56
N LEU A 722 17.67 -1.35 34.09
CA LEU A 722 17.39 -2.69 33.60
C LEU A 722 17.53 -3.67 34.76
N THR A 723 16.56 -4.57 34.91
CA THR A 723 16.70 -5.76 35.74
C THR A 723 17.01 -6.94 34.82
N LEU A 724 18.18 -7.53 34.97
CA LEU A 724 18.61 -8.69 34.19
C LEU A 724 18.00 -9.99 34.73
N ALA A 725 18.07 -11.06 33.93
CA ALA A 725 17.55 -12.39 34.31
C ALA A 725 18.17 -12.95 35.61
N ASP A 726 19.43 -12.60 35.90
CA ASP A 726 20.13 -13.02 37.13
C ASP A 726 19.81 -12.12 38.35
N GLY A 727 18.93 -11.14 38.18
CA GLY A 727 18.52 -10.19 39.21
C GLY A 727 19.46 -8.99 39.38
N LYS A 728 20.56 -8.88 38.61
CA LYS A 728 21.41 -7.69 38.63
C LYS A 728 20.70 -6.50 38.02
N HIS A 729 21.09 -5.32 38.48
CA HIS A 729 20.61 -4.05 37.97
C HIS A 729 21.69 -3.32 37.17
N VAL A 730 21.30 -2.79 36.02
CA VAL A 730 22.13 -1.90 35.20
C VAL A 730 21.44 -0.53 35.14
N GLU A 731 22.12 0.50 35.63
CA GLU A 731 21.65 1.88 35.52
C GLU A 731 22.25 2.55 34.28
N ILE A 732 21.41 3.25 33.53
CA ILE A 732 21.78 3.99 32.33
C ILE A 732 21.26 5.42 32.50
N ASP A 733 22.16 6.39 32.53
CA ASP A 733 21.78 7.80 32.46
C ASP A 733 21.34 8.13 31.02
N GLY A 734 20.18 8.78 30.89
CA GLY A 734 19.57 9.07 29.59
C GLY A 734 18.41 8.14 29.24
N ASN A 735 18.06 8.12 27.96
CA ASN A 735 16.82 7.55 27.43
C ASN A 735 17.03 6.39 26.45
N ALA A 736 18.24 5.84 26.33
CA ALA A 736 18.57 4.86 25.30
C ALA A 736 19.33 3.67 25.86
N ILE A 737 18.84 2.47 25.56
CA ILE A 737 19.54 1.19 25.78
C ILE A 737 20.59 1.03 24.66
N ASP A 738 21.75 0.43 24.96
CA ASP A 738 22.76 0.13 23.94
C ASP A 738 22.25 -0.92 22.92
N ALA A 739 22.93 -1.02 21.78
CA ALA A 739 22.49 -1.86 20.67
C ALA A 739 22.54 -3.36 21.01
N ASP A 740 23.58 -3.80 21.72
CA ASP A 740 23.76 -5.21 22.09
C ASP A 740 22.65 -5.67 23.04
N THR A 741 22.37 -4.88 24.07
CA THR A 741 21.29 -5.18 25.02
C THR A 741 19.90 -5.09 24.37
N SER A 742 19.70 -4.13 23.46
CA SER A 742 18.47 -4.01 22.67
C SER A 742 18.24 -5.24 21.79
N MET A 743 19.29 -5.75 21.14
CA MET A 743 19.23 -6.97 20.34
C MET A 743 18.82 -8.19 21.17
N LEU A 744 19.29 -8.31 22.42
CA LEU A 744 18.85 -9.40 23.31
C LEU A 744 17.35 -9.33 23.65
N ILE A 745 16.77 -8.12 23.68
CA ILE A 745 15.33 -7.91 23.84
C ILE A 745 14.57 -8.28 22.56
N PHE A 746 15.06 -7.83 21.39
CA PHE A 746 14.48 -8.15 20.08
C PHE A 746 14.49 -9.65 19.78
N ASP A 747 15.59 -10.33 20.12
CA ASP A 747 15.80 -11.78 19.96
C ASP A 747 15.08 -12.60 21.03
N LYS A 748 14.41 -11.96 22.01
CA LYS A 748 13.65 -12.64 23.07
C LYS A 748 14.43 -13.72 23.83
N LYS A 749 15.74 -13.54 24.00
CA LYS A 749 16.61 -14.45 24.77
C LYS A 749 16.45 -14.36 26.29
N GLN A 750 15.41 -13.66 26.77
CA GLN A 750 15.08 -13.46 28.19
C GLN A 750 16.21 -12.83 29.04
N ALA A 751 17.20 -12.18 28.44
CA ALA A 751 18.32 -11.59 29.17
C ALA A 751 17.91 -10.41 30.07
N VAL A 752 16.90 -9.66 29.66
CA VAL A 752 16.32 -8.53 30.41
C VAL A 752 14.93 -8.92 30.91
N ALA A 753 14.75 -8.92 32.23
CA ALA A 753 13.51 -9.31 32.89
C ALA A 753 12.53 -8.13 33.08
N ARG A 754 13.05 -6.90 33.20
CA ARG A 754 12.24 -5.68 33.38
C ARG A 754 13.02 -4.43 33.01
N ILE A 755 12.31 -3.43 32.48
CA ILE A 755 12.83 -2.10 32.16
C ILE A 755 12.07 -1.07 32.99
N ASP A 756 12.77 -0.35 33.87
CA ASP A 756 12.23 0.79 34.58
C ASP A 756 12.75 2.08 33.95
N VAL A 757 11.86 2.99 33.57
CA VAL A 757 12.22 4.27 32.96
C VAL A 757 11.66 5.40 33.81
N ALA A 758 12.56 6.11 34.49
CA ALA A 758 12.25 7.37 35.13
C ALA A 758 12.31 8.45 34.04
N LEU A 759 11.23 9.21 33.82
CA LEU A 759 11.19 10.22 32.76
C LEU A 759 10.27 11.39 33.10
N LYS A 760 10.47 12.50 32.39
CA LYS A 760 9.57 13.66 32.42
C LYS A 760 8.55 13.53 31.27
N PRO A 761 7.24 13.46 31.54
CA PRO A 761 6.23 13.43 30.47
C PRO A 761 6.34 14.66 29.58
N GLY A 762 6.15 14.47 28.26
CA GLY A 762 6.27 15.55 27.27
C GLY A 762 5.13 16.58 27.34
N LEU A 763 3.95 16.17 27.80
CA LEU A 763 2.74 17.00 27.81
C LEU A 763 2.06 17.01 29.18
N GLN A 764 1.53 18.18 29.55
CA GLN A 764 0.85 18.40 30.84
C GLN A 764 -0.51 17.70 30.92
#